data_AF-A0A9D3QFD3-F1
#
_entry.id   AF-A0A9D3QFD3-F1
#
_cell.length_a   1.000
_cell.length_b   1.000
_cell.length_c   1.000
_cell.angle_alpha   90.00
_cell.angle_beta   90.00
_cell.angle_gamma   90.00
#
_symmetry.space_group_name_H-M   'P 1'
#
loop_
_entity.id
_entity.type
_entity.pdbx_description
1 polymer ?
#
loop_
_entity_poly.entity_id
_entity_poly.type
_entity_poly.pdbx_seq_one_letter_code
_entity_poly.pdbx_strand_id
1 'polypeptide(L)'
;MQTVFFSTLLWGALVLCKGAEQIGVFQVRLVDGHNNCSGRVEVFHDNRWGTVCDDGWDMNDARVVCREVDCGSAKSAPGNAHFGPGTGKVWMSRIQCSGHEGSLKDCSGASFGLFSCPHSKDAGVVCSGVFKVRLVNGKDSCSGRVEVFHDNKWGTVCSVDWDMDDATVVCRQLGCGSAKEAKGDGYFGQGTGEIWNIQCSGSEGSIEECSQNRTVGNRCRHSQDAGVVCSDRDECTDTSVCGPNANCSNTVGSYSCSCHHGYRAPPGVTLTNSNHPCQDIDECTDTSVCGPNADCSNTVGGYTCSCHHGYRAPPGVTLTSAIHHCQDVTEGGECTGKSKEQCQLDSLDNLLDNSSSMTPKKLLNVSLSVMDLLSQWKGEVGQREIDVALKIPEKLASALVKPTQTQHRENITTEKIEVQTFAIGPEANMTETPQLKSRDNLLKIDLLSIAKNNNGSGAVVFIAYANMKDVLKAEFFHMENDTIKTMMSNVVSASLPNTKNTTLPEPVNFTLRHLTVDPEGNLTCVYWNHSRWIVDGCELTETNSSYTVCTCIHLSTFALIMQTDRPPEDDIILNWISMIALSVGLLFLALAILTFILFRWNPKVSNTARLNLSICLFLAHLLFLLVQSFLSHIQKHKLVCAVISGVLHFLFLSSFVWMFLEALQLFLLVRNLQEVRVIQQEGIHWGFLLVIGYGIPCLVVGVSAGVVPKGYGSDKCWLEIDKGFRWSFLGPVCFVLAVNVILFITIIAYLRFALAGRNKEISQLKDTRMMVVKILFQFIILGCPWIFGFFVNKHKVLEYLFLLTTSQQGTFIFLVHCVFRKEVQEQYRQWWKNICGSKDASESSHSLTTFTTSQTATK
;
A
#
# COMPACT_ATOMS: atom_id res chain seq x y z
N MET A 1 -23.31 -11.20 -10.78
CA MET A 1 -21.92 -10.90 -11.22
C MET A 1 -21.64 -11.26 -12.69
N GLN A 2 -22.41 -12.16 -13.33
CA GLN A 2 -22.30 -12.45 -14.79
C GLN A 2 -22.98 -11.42 -15.71
N THR A 3 -24.05 -10.76 -15.25
CA THR A 3 -24.80 -9.74 -16.02
C THR A 3 -24.08 -8.39 -16.12
N VAL A 4 -23.24 -8.05 -15.13
CA VAL A 4 -22.41 -6.83 -15.16
C VAL A 4 -21.19 -7.03 -16.09
N PHE A 5 -20.68 -8.26 -16.21
CA PHE A 5 -19.55 -8.60 -17.08
C PHE A 5 -19.95 -8.60 -18.57
N PHE A 6 -21.15 -9.10 -18.90
CA PHE A 6 -21.68 -9.02 -20.26
C PHE A 6 -22.13 -7.60 -20.63
N SER A 7 -22.70 -6.83 -19.69
CA SER A 7 -23.07 -5.43 -19.90
C SER A 7 -21.84 -4.56 -20.20
N THR A 8 -20.73 -4.74 -19.47
CA THR A 8 -19.47 -4.01 -19.68
C THR A 8 -18.71 -4.45 -20.92
N LEU A 9 -18.79 -5.73 -21.33
CA LEU A 9 -18.27 -6.19 -22.62
C LEU A 9 -19.12 -5.73 -23.81
N LEU A 10 -20.45 -5.64 -23.66
CA LEU A 10 -21.33 -5.10 -24.70
C LEU A 10 -21.18 -3.58 -24.81
N TRP A 11 -21.04 -2.86 -23.70
CA TRP A 11 -20.70 -1.43 -23.68
C TRP A 11 -19.29 -1.18 -24.23
N GLY A 12 -18.31 -2.01 -23.87
CA GLY A 12 -16.96 -1.96 -24.43
C GLY A 12 -16.95 -2.22 -25.95
N ALA A 13 -17.75 -3.16 -26.44
CA ALA A 13 -17.91 -3.41 -27.87
C ALA A 13 -18.72 -2.31 -28.59
N LEU A 14 -19.70 -1.68 -27.92
CA LEU A 14 -20.47 -0.54 -28.45
C LEU A 14 -19.64 0.74 -28.52
N VAL A 15 -18.78 0.99 -27.52
CA VAL A 15 -17.81 2.09 -27.50
C VAL A 15 -16.76 1.88 -28.61
N LEU A 16 -16.36 0.63 -28.88
CA LEU A 16 -15.43 0.34 -29.96
C LEU A 16 -16.06 0.38 -31.37
N CYS A 17 -17.36 0.10 -31.51
CA CYS A 17 -18.09 0.28 -32.77
C CYS A 17 -18.39 1.76 -33.07
N LYS A 18 -18.53 2.61 -32.04
CA LYS A 18 -18.60 4.07 -32.16
C LYS A 18 -17.21 4.70 -32.01
N GLY A 19 -16.28 4.31 -32.88
CA GLY A 19 -15.05 5.06 -33.09
C GLY A 19 -14.06 5.03 -31.91
N ALA A 20 -12.86 4.56 -32.22
CA ALA A 20 -11.67 5.13 -31.61
C ALA A 20 -11.61 6.62 -31.96
N GLU A 21 -12.35 7.46 -31.24
CA GLU A 21 -11.93 8.82 -31.03
C GLU A 21 -10.76 8.72 -30.07
N GLN A 22 -9.60 9.13 -30.57
CA GLN A 22 -8.42 9.36 -29.75
C GLN A 22 -8.88 10.06 -28.47
N ILE A 23 -8.28 9.77 -27.32
CA ILE A 23 -8.10 10.85 -26.33
C ILE A 23 -7.08 11.81 -26.97
N GLY A 24 -7.53 12.48 -28.02
CA GLY A 24 -6.91 13.64 -28.60
C GLY A 24 -7.22 14.73 -27.59
N VAL A 25 -6.18 15.29 -27.02
CA VAL A 25 -6.31 16.47 -26.18
C VAL A 25 -6.93 17.56 -27.06
N PHE A 26 -8.23 17.80 -26.91
CA PHE A 26 -8.90 18.93 -27.57
C PHE A 26 -8.44 20.20 -26.84
N GLN A 27 -7.75 21.06 -27.56
CA GLN A 27 -7.24 22.33 -27.05
C GLN A 27 -7.62 23.45 -28.01
N VAL A 28 -7.99 24.58 -27.45
CA VAL A 28 -8.27 25.81 -28.20
C VAL A 28 -7.17 26.81 -27.92
N ARG A 29 -6.72 27.52 -28.96
CA ARG A 29 -5.80 28.65 -28.82
C ARG A 29 -6.23 29.81 -29.72
N LEU A 30 -5.79 31.01 -29.36
CA LEU A 30 -5.98 32.22 -30.14
C LEU A 30 -4.66 32.63 -30.80
N VAL A 31 -4.68 32.90 -32.10
CA VAL A 31 -3.48 33.22 -32.90
C VAL A 31 -3.70 34.52 -33.69
N ASP A 32 -2.62 35.30 -33.87
CA ASP A 32 -2.61 36.56 -34.66
C ASP A 32 -3.59 37.65 -34.16
N GLY A 33 -3.97 37.60 -32.89
CA GLY A 33 -4.66 38.70 -32.22
C GLY A 33 -3.72 39.76 -31.64
N HIS A 34 -4.30 40.86 -31.17
CA HIS A 34 -3.54 41.98 -30.59
C HIS A 34 -2.99 41.65 -29.18
N ASN A 35 -3.61 40.68 -28.50
CA ASN A 35 -3.26 40.20 -27.16
C ASN A 35 -3.59 38.69 -27.05
N ASN A 36 -3.26 38.08 -25.91
CA ASN A 36 -3.53 36.64 -25.68
C ASN A 36 -5.03 36.28 -25.55
N CYS A 37 -5.92 37.27 -25.51
CA CYS A 37 -7.37 37.10 -25.36
C CYS A 37 -8.15 37.55 -26.59
N SER A 38 -7.48 37.70 -27.73
CA SER A 38 -8.08 37.94 -29.03
C SER A 38 -7.31 37.17 -30.09
N GLY A 39 -7.95 36.85 -31.22
CA GLY A 39 -7.28 36.22 -32.34
C GLY A 39 -8.16 35.25 -33.10
N ARG A 40 -7.59 34.67 -34.16
CA ARG A 40 -8.15 33.55 -34.90
C ARG A 40 -8.23 32.32 -34.01
N VAL A 41 -9.37 31.64 -34.03
CA VAL A 41 -9.60 30.43 -33.23
C VAL A 41 -8.98 29.23 -33.93
N GLU A 42 -8.04 28.59 -33.27
CA GLU A 42 -7.44 27.33 -33.73
C GLU A 42 -7.69 26.23 -32.72
N VAL A 43 -8.06 25.05 -33.21
CA VAL A 43 -8.34 23.86 -32.42
C VAL A 43 -7.31 22.78 -32.71
N PHE A 44 -6.85 22.10 -31.67
CA PHE A 44 -5.95 20.96 -31.75
C PHE A 44 -6.76 19.67 -31.84
N HIS A 45 -6.69 19.01 -32.99
CA HIS A 45 -7.40 17.75 -33.26
C HIS A 45 -6.52 16.85 -34.15
N ASP A 46 -6.53 15.53 -33.95
CA ASP A 46 -5.67 14.57 -34.67
C ASP A 46 -4.17 14.94 -34.72
N ASN A 47 -3.62 15.38 -33.57
CA ASN A 47 -2.21 15.78 -33.43
C ASN A 47 -1.77 16.96 -34.33
N ARG A 48 -2.71 17.79 -34.81
CA ARG A 48 -2.43 18.99 -35.62
C ARG A 48 -3.35 20.15 -35.27
N TRP A 49 -2.82 21.36 -35.33
CA TRP A 49 -3.62 22.58 -35.25
C TRP A 49 -4.36 22.83 -36.57
N GLY A 50 -5.56 23.37 -36.49
CA GLY A 50 -6.32 23.84 -37.64
C GLY A 50 -7.39 24.84 -37.21
N THR A 51 -8.01 25.51 -38.17
CA THR A 51 -8.88 26.67 -37.94
C THR A 51 -10.36 26.29 -37.82
N VAL A 52 -11.18 27.24 -37.38
CA VAL A 52 -12.63 27.13 -37.30
C VAL A 52 -13.27 28.03 -38.37
N CYS A 53 -14.30 27.56 -39.07
CA CYS A 53 -15.03 28.34 -40.07
C CYS A 53 -16.05 29.29 -39.42
N ASP A 54 -16.29 30.46 -40.00
CA ASP A 54 -17.24 31.46 -39.52
C ASP A 54 -18.71 31.17 -39.89
N ASP A 55 -18.99 30.08 -40.60
CA ASP A 55 -20.35 29.62 -40.91
C ASP A 55 -21.12 29.32 -39.63
N GLY A 56 -22.10 30.15 -39.30
CA GLY A 56 -22.91 30.03 -38.08
C GLY A 56 -22.26 30.62 -36.83
N TRP A 57 -21.06 31.20 -36.95
CA TRP A 57 -20.28 31.73 -35.84
C TRP A 57 -20.93 32.96 -35.20
N ASP A 58 -21.31 32.84 -33.93
CA ASP A 58 -22.02 33.89 -33.21
C ASP A 58 -21.42 34.20 -31.82
N MET A 59 -22.10 35.10 -31.08
CA MET A 59 -21.66 35.52 -29.75
C MET A 59 -21.75 34.43 -28.68
N ASN A 60 -22.58 33.41 -28.87
CA ASN A 60 -22.65 32.27 -27.97
C ASN A 60 -21.45 31.35 -28.17
N ASP A 61 -21.02 31.16 -29.42
CA ASP A 61 -19.80 30.40 -29.73
C ASP A 61 -18.56 31.07 -29.15
N ALA A 62 -18.44 32.39 -29.35
CA ALA A 62 -17.36 33.18 -28.77
C ALA A 62 -17.37 33.12 -27.23
N ARG A 63 -18.54 33.08 -26.59
CA ARG A 63 -18.66 32.98 -25.13
C ARG A 63 -18.05 31.68 -24.59
N VAL A 64 -18.28 30.57 -25.30
CA VAL A 64 -17.69 29.27 -24.94
C VAL A 64 -16.17 29.33 -25.08
N VAL A 65 -15.65 29.85 -26.21
CA VAL A 65 -14.20 29.96 -26.42
C VAL A 65 -13.53 30.85 -25.36
N CYS A 66 -14.07 32.04 -25.09
CA CYS A 66 -13.47 32.97 -24.13
C CYS A 66 -13.40 32.40 -22.72
N ARG A 67 -14.37 31.57 -22.35
CA ARG A 67 -14.35 30.84 -21.08
C ARG A 67 -13.38 29.66 -21.11
N GLU A 68 -13.33 28.90 -22.21
CA GLU A 68 -12.44 27.76 -22.38
C GLU A 68 -10.96 28.16 -22.35
N VAL A 69 -10.61 29.34 -22.86
CA VAL A 69 -9.25 29.91 -22.82
C VAL A 69 -8.97 30.82 -21.61
N ASP A 70 -9.89 30.87 -20.64
CA ASP A 70 -9.79 31.67 -19.40
C ASP A 70 -9.49 33.17 -19.64
N CYS A 71 -10.21 33.77 -20.57
CA CYS A 71 -10.06 35.17 -20.99
C CYS A 71 -11.32 36.03 -20.73
N GLY A 72 -12.17 35.60 -19.80
CA GLY A 72 -13.37 36.32 -19.38
C GLY A 72 -14.55 36.17 -20.36
N SER A 73 -15.36 37.22 -20.51
CA SER A 73 -16.58 37.22 -21.33
C SER A 73 -16.28 37.55 -22.80
N ALA A 74 -17.10 37.07 -23.73
CA ALA A 74 -16.95 37.39 -25.14
C ALA A 74 -17.42 38.81 -25.47
N LYS A 75 -16.54 39.61 -26.09
CA LYS A 75 -16.85 40.97 -26.57
C LYS A 75 -17.27 40.97 -28.04
N SER A 76 -16.66 40.14 -28.89
CA SER A 76 -17.07 39.99 -30.28
C SER A 76 -16.71 38.63 -30.88
N ALA A 77 -17.44 38.23 -31.92
CA ALA A 77 -17.26 37.01 -32.70
C ALA A 77 -16.93 37.34 -34.18
N PRO A 78 -15.75 37.89 -34.49
CA PRO A 78 -15.39 38.28 -35.86
C PRO A 78 -15.22 37.07 -36.79
N GLY A 79 -15.84 37.12 -37.97
CA GLY A 79 -15.63 36.17 -39.07
C GLY A 79 -14.71 36.71 -40.17
N ASN A 80 -14.78 36.09 -41.35
CA ASN A 80 -14.10 36.47 -42.59
C ASN A 80 -12.58 36.68 -42.45
N ALA A 81 -11.90 35.83 -41.65
CA ALA A 81 -10.46 35.90 -41.44
C ALA A 81 -9.98 37.28 -40.95
N HIS A 82 -10.73 37.92 -40.05
CA HIS A 82 -10.41 39.23 -39.48
C HIS A 82 -8.97 39.34 -38.93
N PHE A 83 -8.44 38.27 -38.34
CA PHE A 83 -7.06 38.19 -37.81
C PHE A 83 -6.08 37.59 -38.82
N GLY A 84 -6.41 37.61 -40.11
CA GLY A 84 -5.66 36.97 -41.18
C GLY A 84 -6.07 35.52 -41.39
N PRO A 85 -5.96 35.02 -42.65
CA PRO A 85 -6.26 33.63 -42.99
C PRO A 85 -5.25 32.70 -42.32
N GLY A 86 -5.74 31.62 -41.72
CA GLY A 86 -4.89 30.58 -41.18
C GLY A 86 -4.29 29.69 -42.28
N THR A 87 -3.62 28.63 -41.84
CA THR A 87 -3.01 27.64 -42.74
C THR A 87 -3.36 26.24 -42.30
N GLY A 88 -3.49 25.31 -43.24
CA GLY A 88 -3.74 23.90 -42.96
C GLY A 88 -5.20 23.52 -43.17
N LYS A 89 -5.77 22.74 -42.25
CA LYS A 89 -7.12 22.20 -42.36
C LYS A 89 -8.09 23.02 -41.51
N VAL A 90 -9.25 23.37 -42.05
CA VAL A 90 -10.37 23.88 -41.25
C VAL A 90 -11.02 22.67 -40.57
N TRP A 91 -10.95 22.61 -39.24
CA TRP A 91 -11.42 21.45 -38.47
C TRP A 91 -12.92 21.45 -38.25
N MET A 92 -13.53 22.60 -37.99
CA MET A 92 -14.93 22.70 -37.54
C MET A 92 -15.67 23.79 -38.34
N SER A 93 -16.96 23.58 -38.61
CA SER A 93 -17.89 24.58 -39.18
C SER A 93 -19.31 24.36 -38.65
N ARG A 94 -20.19 25.37 -38.81
CA ARG A 94 -21.60 25.34 -38.39
C ARG A 94 -21.77 25.01 -36.91
N ILE A 95 -20.93 25.64 -36.09
CA ILE A 95 -20.99 25.53 -34.64
C ILE A 95 -22.22 26.33 -34.17
N GLN A 96 -23.01 25.74 -33.28
CA GLN A 96 -24.18 26.38 -32.68
C GLN A 96 -24.16 26.12 -31.17
N CYS A 97 -23.37 26.90 -30.44
CA CYS A 97 -23.35 26.88 -28.99
C CYS A 97 -24.58 27.59 -28.40
N SER A 98 -25.09 27.09 -27.27
CA SER A 98 -26.05 27.79 -26.42
C SER A 98 -25.38 28.84 -25.50
N GLY A 99 -24.05 28.83 -25.45
CA GLY A 99 -23.21 29.76 -24.68
C GLY A 99 -22.91 29.29 -23.25
N HIS A 100 -23.38 28.10 -22.87
CA HIS A 100 -23.21 27.51 -21.53
C HIS A 100 -22.34 26.25 -21.54
N GLU A 101 -21.89 25.79 -22.71
CA GLU A 101 -21.06 24.61 -22.92
C GLU A 101 -19.64 24.77 -22.35
N GLY A 102 -19.09 23.71 -21.74
CA GLY A 102 -17.75 23.75 -21.12
C GLY A 102 -16.60 23.84 -22.13
N SER A 103 -16.80 23.42 -23.37
CA SER A 103 -15.81 23.44 -24.45
C SER A 103 -16.49 23.56 -25.82
N LEU A 104 -15.78 24.12 -26.81
CA LEU A 104 -16.29 24.32 -28.16
C LEU A 104 -16.71 23.02 -28.86
N LYS A 105 -16.13 21.88 -28.46
CA LYS A 105 -16.50 20.55 -28.99
C LYS A 105 -17.89 20.08 -28.55
N ASP A 106 -18.42 20.62 -27.45
CA ASP A 106 -19.69 20.20 -26.85
C ASP A 106 -20.90 20.93 -27.46
N CYS A 107 -20.65 21.88 -28.37
CA CYS A 107 -21.69 22.67 -29.00
C CYS A 107 -22.46 21.87 -30.07
N SER A 108 -23.76 22.16 -30.18
CA SER A 108 -24.60 21.49 -31.17
C SER A 108 -24.16 21.84 -32.60
N GLY A 109 -24.18 20.86 -33.52
CA GLY A 109 -23.83 21.09 -34.93
C GLY A 109 -22.34 21.04 -35.28
N ALA A 110 -21.43 20.99 -34.30
CA ALA A 110 -19.98 20.91 -34.50
C ALA A 110 -19.60 19.71 -35.40
N SER A 111 -19.37 19.99 -36.68
CA SER A 111 -19.09 18.96 -37.70
C SER A 111 -17.62 18.97 -38.06
N PHE A 112 -16.88 17.89 -37.74
CA PHE A 112 -15.47 17.80 -38.09
C PHE A 112 -15.27 17.46 -39.57
N GLY A 113 -14.57 18.33 -40.31
CA GLY A 113 -14.01 18.05 -41.63
C GLY A 113 -14.98 17.73 -42.78
N LEU A 114 -16.27 18.07 -42.66
CA LEU A 114 -17.29 17.72 -43.66
C LEU A 114 -17.52 18.80 -44.75
N PHE A 115 -16.87 19.96 -44.68
CA PHE A 115 -17.09 21.06 -45.63
C PHE A 115 -15.79 21.79 -46.00
N SER A 116 -15.65 22.14 -47.29
CA SER A 116 -14.55 22.95 -47.80
C SER A 116 -14.81 24.43 -47.50
N CYS A 117 -14.43 24.88 -46.30
CA CYS A 117 -14.42 26.30 -45.95
C CYS A 117 -13.06 26.91 -46.34
N PRO A 118 -13.01 28.01 -47.12
CA PRO A 118 -11.75 28.67 -47.43
C PRO A 118 -11.22 29.43 -46.20
N HIS A 119 -9.90 29.57 -46.07
CA HIS A 119 -9.29 30.33 -44.96
C HIS A 119 -9.65 31.82 -44.95
N SER A 120 -10.26 32.36 -46.01
CA SER A 120 -10.89 33.69 -46.01
C SER A 120 -12.12 33.79 -45.10
N LYS A 121 -12.55 32.65 -44.54
CA LYS A 121 -13.74 32.48 -43.68
C LYS A 121 -13.37 31.94 -42.30
N ASP A 122 -12.11 32.06 -41.90
CA ASP A 122 -11.70 31.65 -40.56
C ASP A 122 -12.33 32.55 -39.48
N ALA A 123 -12.84 31.92 -38.43
CA ALA A 123 -13.46 32.54 -37.28
C ALA A 123 -12.40 33.05 -36.27
N GLY A 124 -12.71 34.17 -35.64
CA GLY A 124 -11.94 34.75 -34.54
C GLY A 124 -12.82 35.11 -33.35
N VAL A 125 -12.17 35.44 -32.24
CA VAL A 125 -12.82 35.97 -31.04
C VAL A 125 -12.07 37.18 -30.50
N VAL A 126 -12.81 38.04 -29.82
CA VAL A 126 -12.25 39.04 -28.91
C VAL A 126 -12.93 38.84 -27.56
N CYS A 127 -12.15 38.47 -26.57
CA CYS A 127 -12.59 38.29 -25.19
C CYS A 127 -12.32 39.54 -24.37
N SER A 128 -12.93 39.62 -23.18
CA SER A 128 -12.78 40.77 -22.30
C SER A 128 -11.37 40.95 -21.76
N GLY A 129 -10.60 39.86 -21.63
CA GLY A 129 -9.35 39.82 -20.87
C GLY A 129 -9.63 39.83 -19.36
N VAL A 130 -8.72 39.30 -18.55
CA VAL A 130 -8.85 39.33 -17.08
C VAL A 130 -8.09 40.54 -16.53
N PHE A 131 -8.81 41.47 -15.90
CA PHE A 131 -8.22 42.60 -15.19
C PHE A 131 -7.78 42.18 -13.79
N LYS A 132 -6.46 42.06 -13.54
CA LYS A 132 -5.95 41.83 -12.17
C LYS A 132 -5.59 43.16 -11.53
N VAL A 133 -6.00 43.38 -10.29
CA VAL A 133 -5.72 44.62 -9.55
C VAL A 133 -4.71 44.34 -8.44
N ARG A 134 -3.79 45.28 -8.20
CA ARG A 134 -2.91 45.29 -7.03
C ARG A 134 -2.75 46.70 -6.48
N LEU A 135 -2.40 46.81 -5.21
CA LEU A 135 -2.05 48.08 -4.57
C LEU A 135 -0.54 48.15 -4.34
N VAL A 136 0.07 49.27 -4.70
CA VAL A 136 1.53 49.46 -4.61
C VAL A 136 1.85 50.72 -3.81
N ASN A 137 2.94 50.68 -3.03
CA ASN A 137 3.42 51.78 -2.19
C ASN A 137 2.43 52.27 -1.12
N GLY A 138 1.49 51.44 -0.69
CA GLY A 138 0.68 51.70 0.51
C GLY A 138 1.41 51.38 1.80
N LYS A 139 0.73 51.66 2.91
CA LYS A 139 1.21 51.28 4.26
C LYS A 139 1.01 49.78 4.53
N ASP A 140 0.02 49.18 3.86
CA ASP A 140 -0.46 47.82 4.04
C ASP A 140 -1.05 47.29 2.71
N SER A 141 -1.54 46.05 2.69
CA SER A 141 -2.12 45.42 1.49
C SER A 141 -3.46 45.99 1.05
N CYS A 142 -4.10 46.83 1.87
CA CYS A 142 -5.40 47.45 1.60
C CYS A 142 -5.32 48.96 1.38
N SER A 143 -4.12 49.48 1.18
CA SER A 143 -3.87 50.85 0.77
C SER A 143 -2.81 50.88 -0.32
N GLY A 144 -2.83 51.90 -1.18
CA GLY A 144 -1.77 52.11 -2.16
C GLY A 144 -2.27 52.63 -3.51
N ARG A 145 -1.33 52.86 -4.42
CA ARG A 145 -1.60 53.19 -5.83
C ARG A 145 -2.26 51.99 -6.50
N VAL A 146 -3.36 52.25 -7.22
CA VAL A 146 -4.09 51.21 -7.94
C VAL A 146 -3.37 50.91 -9.25
N GLU A 147 -2.92 49.67 -9.39
CA GLU A 147 -2.34 49.16 -10.62
C GLU A 147 -3.17 48.00 -11.17
N VAL A 148 -3.39 48.03 -12.48
CA VAL A 148 -4.27 47.13 -13.20
C VAL A 148 -3.46 46.39 -14.26
N PHE A 149 -3.54 45.06 -14.24
CA PHE A 149 -2.93 44.18 -15.22
C PHE A 149 -3.92 43.89 -16.33
N HIS A 150 -3.59 44.30 -17.54
CA HIS A 150 -4.37 44.06 -18.74
C HIS A 150 -3.41 43.98 -19.95
N ASP A 151 -3.73 43.16 -20.96
CA ASP A 151 -2.85 42.93 -22.13
C ASP A 151 -1.40 42.51 -21.78
N ASN A 152 -1.23 41.66 -20.76
CA ASN A 152 0.09 41.20 -20.28
C ASN A 152 1.02 42.31 -19.75
N LYS A 153 0.48 43.48 -19.39
CA LYS A 153 1.23 44.61 -18.84
C LYS A 153 0.51 45.19 -17.62
N TRP A 154 1.30 45.70 -16.67
CA TRP A 154 0.78 46.52 -15.57
C TRP A 154 0.67 47.98 -16.02
N GLY A 155 -0.45 48.60 -15.70
CA GLY A 155 -0.70 50.04 -15.86
C GLY A 155 -1.29 50.64 -14.59
N THR A 156 -1.42 51.96 -14.55
CA THR A 156 -1.99 52.73 -13.43
C THR A 156 -3.38 53.25 -13.77
N VAL A 157 -4.12 53.73 -12.78
CA VAL A 157 -5.44 54.35 -12.98
C VAL A 157 -5.33 55.86 -12.85
N CYS A 158 -6.05 56.63 -13.68
CA CYS A 158 -6.05 58.09 -13.61
C CYS A 158 -6.92 58.61 -12.47
N SER A 159 -6.47 59.64 -11.76
CA SER A 159 -7.20 60.26 -10.66
C SER A 159 -8.20 61.36 -11.03
N VAL A 160 -8.37 61.67 -12.32
CA VAL A 160 -9.22 62.80 -12.77
C VAL A 160 -10.70 62.51 -12.53
N ASP A 161 -11.14 61.29 -12.83
CA ASP A 161 -12.53 60.84 -12.63
C ASP A 161 -12.64 59.78 -11.52
N TRP A 162 -11.54 59.52 -10.79
CA TRP A 162 -11.47 58.51 -9.73
C TRP A 162 -12.22 58.95 -8.49
N ASP A 163 -13.28 58.24 -8.15
CA ASP A 163 -14.14 58.56 -7.02
C ASP A 163 -14.33 57.40 -6.02
N MET A 164 -15.24 57.57 -5.07
CA MET A 164 -15.52 56.58 -4.04
C MET A 164 -16.24 55.33 -4.57
N ASP A 165 -16.97 55.45 -5.67
CA ASP A 165 -17.65 54.31 -6.29
C ASP A 165 -16.60 53.42 -6.99
N ASP A 166 -15.61 54.01 -7.67
CA ASP A 166 -14.45 53.30 -8.22
C ASP A 166 -13.63 52.61 -7.14
N ALA A 167 -13.30 53.35 -6.08
CA ALA A 167 -12.57 52.83 -4.93
C ALA A 167 -13.32 51.67 -4.27
N THR A 168 -14.66 51.73 -4.21
CA THR A 168 -15.51 50.68 -3.63
C THR A 168 -15.39 49.39 -4.42
N VAL A 169 -15.42 49.45 -5.75
CA VAL A 169 -15.23 48.28 -6.61
C VAL A 169 -13.84 47.68 -6.39
N VAL A 170 -12.79 48.51 -6.32
CA VAL A 170 -11.42 48.01 -6.09
C VAL A 170 -11.25 47.37 -4.71
N CYS A 171 -11.75 48.00 -3.64
CA CYS A 171 -11.68 47.44 -2.30
C CYS A 171 -12.47 46.12 -2.20
N ARG A 172 -13.63 46.04 -2.86
CA ARG A 172 -14.42 44.80 -2.96
C ARG A 172 -13.67 43.72 -3.72
N GLN A 173 -13.12 44.03 -4.89
CA GLN A 173 -12.39 43.07 -5.72
C GLN A 173 -11.14 42.53 -5.01
N LEU A 174 -10.47 43.36 -4.18
CA LEU A 174 -9.31 42.96 -3.38
C LEU A 174 -9.67 42.27 -2.06
N GLY A 175 -10.96 42.22 -1.68
CA GLY A 175 -11.41 41.63 -0.42
C GLY A 175 -11.14 42.49 0.82
N CYS A 176 -10.66 43.72 0.64
CA CYS A 176 -10.20 44.64 1.70
C CYS A 176 -11.30 45.40 2.46
N GLY A 177 -12.56 45.02 2.29
CA GLY A 177 -13.72 45.69 2.87
C GLY A 177 -14.25 46.85 2.02
N SER A 178 -14.82 47.86 2.67
CA SER A 178 -15.37 49.06 2.01
C SER A 178 -14.29 50.10 1.73
N ALA A 179 -14.46 50.92 0.69
CA ALA A 179 -13.57 52.05 0.46
C ALA A 179 -13.71 53.11 1.56
N LYS A 180 -12.57 53.55 2.12
CA LYS A 180 -12.50 54.69 3.04
C LYS A 180 -12.12 55.97 2.30
N GLU A 181 -11.13 55.88 1.41
CA GLU A 181 -10.61 57.04 0.69
C GLU A 181 -10.23 56.70 -0.75
N ALA A 182 -10.68 57.52 -1.70
CA ALA A 182 -10.18 57.58 -3.06
C ALA A 182 -9.09 58.66 -3.14
N LYS A 183 -7.83 58.25 -3.36
CA LYS A 183 -6.67 59.15 -3.45
C LYS A 183 -6.32 59.44 -4.90
N GLY A 184 -5.86 60.65 -5.18
CA GLY A 184 -5.41 61.07 -6.50
C GLY A 184 -4.01 61.65 -6.51
N ASP A 185 -3.64 62.22 -7.65
CA ASP A 185 -2.44 63.06 -7.81
C ASP A 185 -1.13 62.39 -7.38
N GLY A 186 -1.02 61.06 -7.58
CA GLY A 186 0.18 60.30 -7.29
C GLY A 186 0.52 60.23 -5.79
N TYR A 187 -0.49 60.26 -4.91
CA TYR A 187 -0.33 60.24 -3.44
C TYR A 187 0.60 59.14 -2.93
N PHE A 188 0.54 57.93 -3.51
CA PHE A 188 1.41 56.79 -3.17
C PHE A 188 2.66 56.69 -4.08
N GLY A 189 3.06 57.81 -4.67
CA GLY A 189 4.11 57.88 -5.68
C GLY A 189 3.60 57.53 -7.08
N GLN A 190 4.40 57.93 -8.07
CA GLN A 190 4.11 57.76 -9.49
C GLN A 190 4.44 56.34 -9.94
N GLY A 191 3.54 55.73 -10.70
CA GLY A 191 3.77 54.45 -11.36
C GLY A 191 4.41 54.60 -12.74
N THR A 192 4.35 53.52 -13.52
CA THR A 192 4.91 53.44 -14.87
C THR A 192 3.99 52.63 -15.76
N GLY A 193 3.92 52.97 -17.04
CA GLY A 193 3.18 52.19 -18.03
C GLY A 193 1.95 52.91 -18.56
N GLU A 194 0.95 52.16 -19.00
CA GLU A 194 -0.31 52.72 -19.50
C GLU A 194 -1.17 53.24 -18.34
N ILE A 195 -1.84 54.38 -18.54
CA ILE A 195 -2.78 54.96 -17.55
C ILE A 195 -4.21 54.76 -18.06
N TRP A 196 -5.03 54.11 -17.24
CA TRP A 196 -6.42 53.75 -17.55
C TRP A 196 -7.38 54.76 -16.92
N ASN A 197 -8.44 55.13 -17.63
CA ASN A 197 -9.57 55.86 -17.03
C ASN A 197 -10.69 54.87 -16.75
N ILE A 198 -11.07 54.77 -15.49
CA ILE A 198 -11.99 53.79 -14.96
C ILE A 198 -13.13 54.55 -14.32
N GLN A 199 -14.36 54.21 -14.69
CA GLN A 199 -15.54 54.82 -14.11
C GLN A 199 -16.59 53.74 -13.80
N CYS A 200 -16.77 53.47 -12.53
CA CYS A 200 -17.67 52.50 -11.94
C CYS A 200 -18.92 53.20 -11.39
N SER A 201 -20.00 52.45 -11.22
CA SER A 201 -21.22 52.87 -10.51
C SER A 201 -21.23 52.45 -9.04
N GLY A 202 -20.21 51.70 -8.59
CA GLY A 202 -20.05 51.20 -7.23
C GLY A 202 -20.74 49.86 -6.97
N SER A 203 -21.52 49.35 -7.94
CA SER A 203 -22.27 48.09 -7.83
C SER A 203 -21.56 46.88 -8.46
N GLU A 204 -20.53 47.13 -9.25
CA GLU A 204 -19.81 46.16 -10.07
C GLU A 204 -19.01 45.12 -9.26
N GLY A 205 -19.06 43.85 -9.64
CA GLY A 205 -18.31 42.80 -8.94
C GLY A 205 -16.79 42.99 -8.99
N SER A 206 -16.29 43.59 -10.08
CA SER A 206 -14.88 43.83 -10.33
C SER A 206 -14.70 45.03 -11.28
N ILE A 207 -13.47 45.53 -11.40
CA ILE A 207 -13.13 46.70 -12.21
C ILE A 207 -13.37 46.48 -13.72
N GLU A 208 -13.52 45.23 -14.17
CA GLU A 208 -13.75 44.88 -15.57
C GLU A 208 -15.16 45.23 -16.07
N GLU A 209 -16.12 45.28 -15.14
CA GLU A 209 -17.52 45.60 -15.39
C GLU A 209 -17.76 47.12 -15.46
N CYS A 210 -16.79 47.92 -15.00
CA CYS A 210 -16.88 49.37 -15.04
C CYS A 210 -16.77 49.89 -16.49
N SER A 211 -17.28 51.10 -16.72
CA SER A 211 -17.15 51.75 -18.02
C SER A 211 -15.67 52.07 -18.27
N GLN A 212 -15.04 51.30 -19.17
CA GLN A 212 -13.62 51.44 -19.52
C GLN A 212 -13.49 52.22 -20.83
N ASN A 213 -12.67 53.27 -20.85
CA ASN A 213 -12.37 54.00 -22.08
C ASN A 213 -10.86 54.11 -22.29
N ARG A 214 -10.31 53.38 -23.27
CA ARG A 214 -8.86 53.37 -23.58
C ARG A 214 -8.36 54.64 -24.27
N THR A 215 -9.16 55.69 -24.31
CA THR A 215 -8.83 56.97 -24.95
C THR A 215 -9.19 58.14 -24.05
N VAL A 216 -8.34 58.40 -23.06
CA VAL A 216 -8.06 59.80 -22.70
C VAL A 216 -6.73 60.15 -23.34
N GLY A 217 -6.80 60.59 -24.60
CA GLY A 217 -5.69 61.31 -25.20
C GLY A 217 -5.28 62.48 -24.29
N ASN A 218 -4.05 62.42 -23.79
CA ASN A 218 -3.27 63.55 -23.25
C ASN A 218 -3.80 64.34 -22.03
N ARG A 219 -4.45 63.72 -21.03
CA ARG A 219 -4.77 64.48 -19.78
C ARG A 219 -4.27 63.91 -18.46
N CYS A 220 -3.84 62.66 -18.40
CA CYS A 220 -3.29 62.10 -17.17
C CYS A 220 -1.79 61.84 -17.34
N ARG A 221 -1.00 62.26 -16.36
CA ARG A 221 0.42 61.89 -16.20
C ARG A 221 0.53 60.98 -14.97
N HIS A 222 1.63 60.28 -14.78
CA HIS A 222 1.82 59.48 -13.55
C HIS A 222 1.83 60.31 -12.26
N SER A 223 2.00 61.64 -12.36
CA SER A 223 1.72 62.58 -11.27
C SER A 223 0.23 62.65 -10.89
N GLN A 224 -0.64 61.96 -11.61
CA GLN A 224 -2.10 61.89 -11.44
C GLN A 224 -2.56 60.43 -11.37
N ASP A 225 -1.71 59.54 -10.86
CA ASP A 225 -2.11 58.16 -10.60
C ASP A 225 -3.03 58.09 -9.37
N ALA A 226 -4.09 57.32 -9.50
CA ALA A 226 -5.07 57.06 -8.46
C ALA A 226 -4.56 56.04 -7.44
N GLY A 227 -5.04 56.19 -6.21
CA GLY A 227 -4.80 55.31 -5.09
C GLY A 227 -6.07 55.09 -4.28
N VAL A 228 -6.02 54.12 -3.40
CA VAL A 228 -7.15 53.77 -2.53
C VAL A 228 -6.69 53.47 -1.12
N VAL A 229 -7.56 53.71 -0.15
CA VAL A 229 -7.46 53.22 1.23
C VAL A 229 -8.77 52.53 1.57
N CYS A 230 -8.72 51.24 1.88
CA CYS A 230 -9.88 50.43 2.24
C CYS A 230 -10.03 50.28 3.76
N SER A 231 -11.19 49.76 4.21
CA SER A 231 -11.54 49.74 5.64
C SER A 231 -10.89 48.66 6.47
N ASP A 232 -10.20 47.70 5.85
CA ASP A 232 -9.81 46.42 6.40
C ASP A 232 -11.04 45.60 6.80
N ARG A 233 -11.16 44.39 6.25
CA ARG A 233 -12.23 43.48 6.62
C ARG A 233 -11.72 42.61 7.75
N ASP A 234 -12.31 42.70 8.93
CA ASP A 234 -11.96 41.79 10.01
C ASP A 234 -12.58 40.40 9.77
N GLU A 235 -11.83 39.50 9.13
CA GLU A 235 -12.28 38.13 8.89
C GLU A 235 -12.45 37.32 10.18
N CYS A 236 -11.84 37.73 11.29
CA CYS A 236 -11.96 37.06 12.58
C CYS A 236 -13.31 37.29 13.26
N THR A 237 -14.16 38.16 12.69
CA THR A 237 -15.57 38.27 13.10
C THR A 237 -16.39 37.02 12.76
N ASP A 238 -15.93 36.20 11.80
CA ASP A 238 -16.53 34.92 11.46
C ASP A 238 -15.79 33.76 12.16
N THR A 239 -16.47 33.14 13.12
CA THR A 239 -15.93 32.02 13.92
C THR A 239 -15.57 30.77 13.11
N SER A 240 -16.05 30.65 11.86
CA SER A 240 -15.78 29.48 11.01
C SER A 240 -14.45 29.54 10.27
N VAL A 241 -13.78 30.70 10.28
CA VAL A 241 -12.58 30.97 9.47
C VAL A 241 -11.36 30.16 9.94
N CYS A 242 -11.07 30.13 11.25
CA CYS A 242 -9.89 29.43 11.79
C CYS A 242 -10.15 28.00 12.31
N GLY A 243 -11.41 27.54 12.30
CA GLY A 243 -11.80 26.23 12.85
C GLY A 243 -11.68 26.14 14.40
N PRO A 244 -12.11 25.03 15.01
CA PRO A 244 -12.04 24.85 16.46
C PRO A 244 -10.60 24.72 16.97
N ASN A 245 -10.36 25.17 18.21
CA ASN A 245 -9.06 25.16 18.89
C ASN A 245 -7.97 26.01 18.21
N ALA A 246 -8.37 27.07 17.51
CA ALA A 246 -7.48 28.05 16.90
C ALA A 246 -7.86 29.48 17.32
N ASN A 247 -6.85 30.34 17.44
CA ASN A 247 -6.98 31.77 17.62
C ASN A 247 -6.81 32.49 16.26
N CYS A 248 -7.78 33.34 15.93
CA CYS A 248 -7.72 34.19 14.75
C CYS A 248 -7.14 35.55 15.11
N SER A 249 -6.10 35.96 14.41
CA SER A 249 -5.57 37.32 14.49
C SER A 249 -5.77 38.03 13.16
N ASN A 250 -6.58 39.09 13.17
CA ASN A 250 -6.81 39.91 12.00
C ASN A 250 -5.54 40.72 11.67
N THR A 251 -5.23 40.84 10.39
CA THR A 251 -4.12 41.65 9.88
C THR A 251 -4.65 42.55 8.77
N VAL A 252 -4.03 43.70 8.49
CA VAL A 252 -4.63 44.61 7.51
C VAL A 252 -4.57 44.01 6.09
N GLY A 253 -5.72 43.58 5.57
CA GLY A 253 -5.90 42.90 4.28
C GLY A 253 -5.72 41.39 4.27
N SER A 254 -5.62 40.77 5.45
CA SER A 254 -5.53 39.32 5.58
C SER A 254 -5.80 38.88 7.01
N TYR A 255 -5.72 37.60 7.30
CA TYR A 255 -5.79 37.11 8.67
C TYR A 255 -4.83 35.94 8.85
N SER A 256 -4.46 35.71 10.10
CA SER A 256 -3.63 34.55 10.47
C SER A 256 -4.36 33.71 11.50
N CYS A 257 -4.37 32.40 11.25
CA CYS A 257 -4.90 31.41 12.16
C CYS A 257 -3.75 30.70 12.86
N SER A 258 -3.77 30.69 14.19
CA SER A 258 -2.78 29.99 15.02
C SER A 258 -3.48 29.01 15.94
N CYS A 259 -2.97 27.78 16.06
CA CYS A 259 -3.56 26.82 16.99
C CYS A 259 -3.36 27.25 18.45
N HIS A 260 -4.31 26.92 19.32
CA HIS A 260 -4.14 27.10 20.77
C HIS A 260 -2.93 26.30 21.27
N HIS A 261 -2.36 26.72 22.41
CA HIS A 261 -1.35 25.92 23.10
C HIS A 261 -1.87 24.50 23.38
N GLY A 262 -1.03 23.49 23.16
CA GLY A 262 -1.42 22.07 23.21
C GLY A 262 -1.98 21.54 21.89
N TYR A 263 -2.04 22.35 20.82
CA TYR A 263 -2.53 21.94 19.50
C TYR A 263 -1.57 22.33 18.36
N ARG A 264 -1.58 21.56 17.27
CA ARG A 264 -0.79 21.79 16.05
C ARG A 264 -1.62 21.70 14.77
N ALA A 265 -1.21 22.41 13.73
CA ALA A 265 -1.84 22.34 12.41
C ALA A 265 -1.50 21.03 11.69
N PRO A 266 -2.41 20.48 10.85
CA PRO A 266 -2.12 19.31 10.01
C PRO A 266 -0.96 19.57 9.02
N PRO A 267 -0.19 18.53 8.64
CA PRO A 267 0.93 18.70 7.71
C PRO A 267 0.49 19.28 6.35
N GLY A 268 1.13 20.37 5.92
CA GLY A 268 0.85 21.02 4.63
C GLY A 268 -0.31 22.00 4.62
N VAL A 269 -0.95 22.27 5.77
CA VAL A 269 -2.05 23.23 5.90
C VAL A 269 -1.54 24.52 6.55
N THR A 270 -1.67 25.65 5.85
CA THR A 270 -1.28 26.99 6.34
C THR A 270 -2.45 27.78 6.94
N LEU A 271 -3.68 27.39 6.64
CA LEU A 271 -4.92 28.01 7.14
C LEU A 271 -5.83 26.91 7.71
N THR A 272 -5.99 26.87 9.03
CA THR A 272 -6.89 25.92 9.70
C THR A 272 -8.32 26.37 9.53
N ASN A 273 -9.25 25.45 9.31
CA ASN A 273 -10.68 25.75 9.18
C ASN A 273 -11.51 24.56 9.69
N SER A 274 -12.83 24.63 9.61
CA SER A 274 -13.71 23.52 10.05
C SER A 274 -13.43 22.17 9.38
N ASN A 275 -12.90 22.15 8.16
CA ASN A 275 -12.53 20.91 7.45
C ASN A 275 -11.10 20.44 7.77
N HIS A 276 -10.26 21.33 8.30
CA HIS A 276 -8.87 21.05 8.69
C HIS A 276 -8.58 21.67 10.08
N PRO A 277 -9.16 21.10 11.16
CA PRO A 277 -9.03 21.64 12.50
C PRO A 277 -7.64 21.41 13.09
N CYS A 278 -7.29 22.22 14.10
CA CYS A 278 -6.09 22.00 14.91
C CYS A 278 -6.17 20.66 15.65
N GLN A 279 -5.06 19.92 15.64
CA GLN A 279 -4.95 18.59 16.23
C GLN A 279 -4.25 18.68 17.59
N ASP A 280 -4.77 17.94 18.57
CA ASP A 280 -4.18 17.81 19.90
C ASP A 280 -2.74 17.29 19.82
N ILE A 281 -1.84 17.87 20.60
CA ILE A 281 -0.46 17.43 20.74
C ILE A 281 -0.42 16.44 21.89
N ASP A 282 -0.06 15.19 21.63
CA ASP A 282 0.16 14.22 22.70
C ASP A 282 1.53 14.46 23.36
N GLU A 283 1.55 15.26 24.44
CA GLU A 283 2.78 15.58 25.17
C GLU A 283 3.37 14.38 25.93
N CYS A 284 2.59 13.32 26.17
CA CYS A 284 3.07 12.12 26.85
C CYS A 284 3.94 11.22 25.96
N THR A 285 4.07 11.54 24.67
CA THR A 285 5.04 10.88 23.79
C THR A 285 6.49 11.18 24.19
N ASP A 286 6.75 12.28 24.90
CA ASP A 286 8.04 12.57 25.52
C ASP A 286 8.04 12.18 27.00
N THR A 287 8.80 11.12 27.32
CA THR A 287 8.91 10.57 28.68
C THR A 287 9.48 11.54 29.73
N SER A 288 10.05 12.68 29.32
CA SER A 288 10.68 13.64 30.23
C SER A 288 9.71 14.65 30.87
N VAL A 289 8.45 14.70 30.41
CA VAL A 289 7.49 15.77 30.73
C VAL A 289 7.01 15.75 32.19
N CYS A 290 6.71 14.57 32.75
CA CYS A 290 6.23 14.43 34.13
C CYS A 290 7.34 14.24 35.18
N GLY A 291 8.61 14.17 34.75
CA GLY A 291 9.73 13.84 35.64
C GLY A 291 9.73 12.38 36.11
N PRO A 292 10.77 11.95 36.85
CA PRO A 292 10.88 10.58 37.32
C PRO A 292 9.81 10.22 38.35
N ASN A 293 9.36 8.96 38.35
CA ASN A 293 8.38 8.38 39.29
C ASN A 293 6.96 8.99 39.21
N ALA A 294 6.57 9.47 38.03
CA ALA A 294 5.23 9.96 37.73
C ALA A 294 4.71 9.36 36.39
N ASP A 295 3.41 9.07 36.33
CA ASP A 295 2.71 8.63 35.12
C ASP A 295 2.07 9.84 34.42
N CYS A 296 2.28 9.95 33.10
CA CYS A 296 1.70 10.96 32.23
C CYS A 296 0.40 10.45 31.61
N SER A 297 -0.68 11.22 31.72
CA SER A 297 -1.93 11.01 31.00
C SER A 297 -2.26 12.21 30.12
N ASN A 298 -2.33 11.97 28.80
CA ASN A 298 -2.72 12.99 27.83
C ASN A 298 -4.19 13.38 28.02
N THR A 299 -4.49 14.66 27.91
CA THR A 299 -5.82 15.24 28.01
C THR A 299 -6.05 16.19 26.84
N VAL A 300 -7.30 16.52 26.52
CA VAL A 300 -7.59 17.39 25.38
C VAL A 300 -7.06 18.81 25.66
N GLY A 301 -6.01 19.22 24.95
CA GLY A 301 -5.32 20.50 25.08
C GLY A 301 -4.19 20.55 26.12
N GLY A 302 -3.69 19.40 26.59
CA GLY A 302 -2.52 19.32 27.47
C GLY A 302 -2.43 17.98 28.20
N TYR A 303 -1.66 17.90 29.28
CA TYR A 303 -1.43 16.62 29.98
C TYR A 303 -1.54 16.77 31.51
N THR A 304 -1.70 15.63 32.18
CA THR A 304 -1.72 15.55 33.65
C THR A 304 -0.70 14.51 34.11
N CYS A 305 0.01 14.82 35.20
CA CYS A 305 1.02 13.95 35.80
C CYS A 305 0.57 13.47 37.17
N SER A 306 0.68 12.17 37.42
CA SER A 306 0.29 11.52 38.67
C SER A 306 1.46 10.76 39.30
N CYS A 307 1.71 10.95 40.60
CA CYS A 307 2.81 10.25 41.27
C CYS A 307 2.56 8.75 41.43
N HIS A 308 3.62 7.96 41.29
CA HIS A 308 3.57 6.53 41.56
C HIS A 308 3.32 6.23 43.05
N HIS A 309 2.76 5.05 43.35
CA HIS A 309 2.43 4.63 44.71
C HIS A 309 3.66 4.51 45.63
N GLY A 310 3.79 5.43 46.59
CA GLY A 310 4.94 5.52 47.50
C GLY A 310 5.69 6.83 47.39
N TYR A 311 5.29 7.68 46.43
CA TYR A 311 5.79 9.02 46.26
C TYR A 311 4.67 10.05 46.44
N ARG A 312 4.99 11.25 46.93
CA ARG A 312 4.03 12.37 47.05
C ARG A 312 4.57 13.62 46.36
N ALA A 313 3.66 14.48 45.90
CA ALA A 313 4.02 15.78 45.39
C ALA A 313 4.66 16.63 46.51
N PRO A 314 5.64 17.50 46.18
CA PRO A 314 6.22 18.42 47.14
C PRO A 314 5.14 19.28 47.83
N PRO A 315 5.33 19.66 49.11
CA PRO A 315 4.33 20.45 49.84
C PRO A 315 4.03 21.78 49.13
N GLY A 316 2.76 22.01 48.78
CA GLY A 316 2.30 23.23 48.12
C GLY A 316 2.19 23.18 46.59
N VAL A 317 2.45 22.03 45.96
CA VAL A 317 2.33 21.85 44.51
C VAL A 317 1.12 20.98 44.15
N THR A 318 0.24 21.50 43.28
CA THR A 318 -1.01 20.84 42.85
C THR A 318 -0.88 20.05 41.55
N LEU A 319 0.12 20.33 40.71
CA LEU A 319 0.40 19.66 39.44
C LEU A 319 1.89 19.27 39.39
N THR A 320 2.17 17.97 39.28
CA THR A 320 3.55 17.47 39.19
C THR A 320 4.11 17.64 37.78
N SER A 321 5.40 17.94 37.66
CA SER A 321 6.07 18.19 36.38
C SER A 321 7.56 17.84 36.49
N ALA A 322 8.29 17.87 35.38
CA ALA A 322 9.75 17.65 35.37
C ALA A 322 10.53 18.51 36.39
N ILE A 323 10.03 19.71 36.73
CA ILE A 323 10.65 20.63 37.69
C ILE A 323 10.22 20.33 39.13
N HIS A 324 8.98 19.87 39.33
CA HIS A 324 8.40 19.53 40.63
C HIS A 324 8.08 18.03 40.67
N HIS A 325 9.13 17.23 40.79
CA HIS A 325 9.07 15.78 40.74
C HIS A 325 8.52 15.16 42.04
N CYS A 326 7.99 13.95 41.93
CA CYS A 326 7.45 13.20 43.05
C CYS A 326 8.57 12.76 44.02
N GLN A 327 8.34 12.96 45.32
CA GLN A 327 9.31 12.68 46.38
C GLN A 327 8.96 11.40 47.13
N ASP A 328 9.98 10.58 47.44
CA ASP A 328 9.85 9.29 48.13
C ASP A 328 9.42 9.48 49.60
N VAL A 329 8.53 8.63 50.08
CA VAL A 329 7.99 8.66 51.46
C VAL A 329 8.86 7.84 52.44
N THR A 330 9.94 7.19 51.98
CA THR A 330 10.68 6.17 52.77
C THR A 330 12.16 6.47 53.05
N GLU A 331 12.51 7.71 53.42
CA GLU A 331 13.79 7.96 54.10
C GLU A 331 13.81 7.31 55.50
N GLY A 332 14.18 6.03 55.53
CA GLY A 332 14.23 5.18 56.72
C GLY A 332 14.82 3.80 56.44
N GLY A 333 16.03 3.76 55.84
CA GLY A 333 17.04 2.69 55.88
C GLY A 333 16.63 1.21 55.74
N GLU A 334 16.77 0.65 54.52
CA GLU A 334 17.37 -0.67 54.19
C GLU A 334 17.20 -1.06 52.70
N CYS A 335 16.76 -0.15 51.83
CA CYS A 335 16.46 -0.43 50.42
C CYS A 335 17.17 0.56 49.48
N THR A 336 18.49 0.67 49.57
CA THR A 336 19.25 1.52 48.64
C THR A 336 19.46 0.79 47.31
N GLY A 337 18.86 1.32 46.23
CA GLY A 337 19.11 0.86 44.86
C GLY A 337 18.26 -0.31 44.36
N LYS A 338 17.13 -0.62 45.00
CA LYS A 338 16.19 -1.68 44.59
C LYS A 338 14.77 -1.13 44.44
N SER A 339 13.95 -1.73 43.58
CA SER A 339 12.52 -1.38 43.49
C SER A 339 11.79 -1.78 44.77
N LYS A 340 10.62 -1.15 45.01
CA LYS A 340 9.78 -1.40 46.19
C LYS A 340 9.37 -2.87 46.29
N GLU A 341 9.04 -3.48 45.16
CA GLU A 341 8.64 -4.88 45.02
C GLU A 341 9.82 -5.81 45.34
N GLN A 342 11.02 -5.47 44.89
CA GLN A 342 12.26 -6.21 45.17
C GLN A 342 12.55 -6.28 46.68
N CYS A 343 12.34 -5.18 47.39
CA CYS A 343 12.56 -5.14 48.83
C CYS A 343 11.50 -5.92 49.63
N GLN A 344 10.23 -5.87 49.19
CA GLN A 344 9.18 -6.70 49.77
C GLN A 344 9.47 -8.19 49.55
N LEU A 345 9.98 -8.54 48.37
CA LEU A 345 10.34 -9.92 48.04
C LEU A 345 11.55 -10.41 48.86
N ASP A 346 12.59 -9.58 49.04
CA ASP A 346 13.75 -9.92 49.88
C ASP A 346 13.33 -10.17 51.35
N SER A 347 12.34 -9.44 51.86
CA SER A 347 11.76 -9.69 53.19
C SER A 347 11.05 -11.05 53.28
N LEU A 348 10.28 -11.40 52.24
CA LEU A 348 9.56 -12.67 52.16
C LEU A 348 10.50 -13.88 51.95
N ASP A 349 11.54 -13.75 51.13
CA ASP A 349 12.57 -14.79 50.92
C ASP A 349 13.31 -15.10 52.24
N ASN A 350 13.67 -14.07 53.01
CA ASN A 350 14.27 -14.23 54.34
C ASN A 350 13.34 -14.95 55.35
N LEU A 351 12.02 -14.76 55.25
CA LEU A 351 11.05 -15.51 56.05
C LEU A 351 10.93 -16.98 55.62
N LEU A 352 11.04 -17.25 54.31
CA LEU A 352 11.04 -18.61 53.76
C LEU A 352 12.30 -19.39 54.13
N ASP A 353 13.46 -18.74 54.19
CA ASP A 353 14.72 -19.39 54.56
C ASP A 353 14.78 -19.76 56.06
N ASN A 354 14.09 -19.00 56.93
CA ASN A 354 13.97 -19.28 58.37
C ASN A 354 12.72 -20.11 58.75
N SER A 355 12.10 -20.80 57.79
CA SER A 355 10.78 -21.44 57.95
C SER A 355 10.74 -22.77 58.71
N SER A 356 11.86 -23.27 59.20
CA SER A 356 11.99 -24.58 59.87
C SER A 356 11.16 -24.75 61.15
N SER A 357 10.56 -23.67 61.69
CA SER A 357 9.63 -23.70 62.82
C SER A 357 8.22 -23.16 62.52
N MET A 358 7.88 -22.88 61.25
CA MET A 358 6.59 -22.30 60.88
C MET A 358 5.50 -23.37 60.68
N THR A 359 4.25 -23.03 61.02
CA THR A 359 3.11 -23.91 60.74
C THR A 359 2.79 -23.90 59.24
N PRO A 360 2.26 -25.01 58.67
CA PRO A 360 1.89 -25.08 57.25
C PRO A 360 0.98 -23.94 56.77
N LYS A 361 0.03 -23.50 57.62
CA LYS A 361 -0.85 -22.35 57.33
C LYS A 361 -0.10 -21.02 57.21
N LYS A 362 0.94 -20.80 58.02
CA LYS A 362 1.73 -19.57 57.99
C LYS A 362 2.64 -19.54 56.77
N LEU A 363 3.24 -20.67 56.40
CA LEU A 363 3.97 -20.88 55.15
C LEU A 363 3.10 -20.64 53.92
N LEU A 364 1.85 -21.13 53.93
CA LEU A 364 0.91 -20.89 52.84
C LEU A 364 0.52 -19.41 52.72
N ASN A 365 0.34 -18.69 53.83
CA ASN A 365 0.08 -17.24 53.76
C ASN A 365 1.26 -16.47 53.17
N VAL A 366 2.50 -16.84 53.53
CA VAL A 366 3.70 -16.27 52.89
C VAL A 366 3.68 -16.58 51.39
N SER A 367 3.29 -17.79 51.00
CA SER A 367 3.14 -18.15 49.58
C SER A 367 2.12 -17.30 48.82
N LEU A 368 0.96 -17.03 49.43
CA LEU A 368 -0.05 -16.17 48.84
C LEU A 368 0.47 -14.73 48.68
N SER A 369 1.20 -14.22 49.68
CA SER A 369 1.81 -12.89 49.62
C SER A 369 2.88 -12.77 48.54
N VAL A 370 3.70 -13.81 48.33
CA VAL A 370 4.68 -13.85 47.22
C VAL A 370 3.95 -13.84 45.87
N MET A 371 2.89 -14.62 45.71
CA MET A 371 2.10 -14.63 44.46
C MET A 371 1.34 -13.32 44.22
N ASP A 372 0.85 -12.66 45.27
CA ASP A 372 0.22 -11.34 45.19
C ASP A 372 1.22 -10.30 44.69
N LEU A 373 2.42 -10.29 45.28
CA LEU A 373 3.51 -9.40 44.92
C LEU A 373 3.94 -9.59 43.46
N LEU A 374 4.13 -10.84 43.02
CA LEU A 374 4.51 -11.15 41.64
C LEU A 374 3.40 -10.80 40.63
N SER A 375 2.13 -10.92 41.01
CA SER A 375 1.01 -10.54 40.13
C SER A 375 0.86 -9.03 39.91
N GLN A 376 1.43 -8.22 40.80
CA GLN A 376 1.38 -6.75 40.74
C GLN A 376 2.68 -6.14 40.18
N TRP A 377 3.66 -6.97 39.84
CA TRP A 377 4.97 -6.55 39.36
C TRP A 377 4.85 -5.89 37.98
N LYS A 378 5.16 -4.59 37.89
CA LYS A 378 5.01 -3.81 36.65
C LYS A 378 6.17 -3.96 35.64
N GLY A 379 7.26 -4.63 36.02
CA GLY A 379 8.45 -4.89 35.17
C GLY A 379 8.63 -6.37 34.80
N GLU A 380 9.66 -6.69 34.01
CA GLU A 380 10.06 -8.09 33.76
C GLU A 380 10.46 -8.75 35.08
N VAL A 381 9.77 -9.83 35.43
CA VAL A 381 10.06 -10.64 36.61
C VAL A 381 11.31 -11.46 36.29
N GLY A 382 12.42 -11.17 36.98
CA GLY A 382 13.68 -11.87 36.78
C GLY A 382 13.67 -13.29 37.34
N GLN A 383 14.77 -14.00 37.06
CA GLN A 383 14.96 -15.40 37.46
C GLN A 383 14.90 -15.59 38.99
N ARG A 384 15.49 -14.66 39.74
CA ARG A 384 15.55 -14.73 41.21
C ARG A 384 14.15 -14.67 41.81
N GLU A 385 13.29 -13.84 41.25
CA GLU A 385 11.92 -13.62 41.73
C GLU A 385 11.06 -14.87 41.54
N ILE A 386 11.24 -15.55 40.40
CA ILE A 386 10.60 -16.83 40.09
C ILE A 386 11.11 -17.93 41.02
N ASP A 387 12.42 -18.00 41.25
CA ASP A 387 13.01 -19.00 42.15
C ASP A 387 12.45 -18.90 43.57
N VAL A 388 12.23 -17.68 44.10
CA VAL A 388 11.59 -17.48 45.42
C VAL A 388 10.19 -18.07 45.44
N ALA A 389 9.40 -17.90 44.38
CA ALA A 389 8.05 -18.50 44.29
C ALA A 389 8.07 -20.03 44.15
N LEU A 390 9.09 -20.59 43.48
CA LEU A 390 9.22 -22.02 43.25
C LEU A 390 9.88 -22.79 44.41
N LYS A 391 10.61 -22.11 45.31
CA LYS A 391 11.10 -22.66 46.59
C LYS A 391 9.95 -23.07 47.55
N ILE A 392 8.76 -22.48 47.37
CA ILE A 392 7.63 -22.63 48.28
C ILE A 392 7.14 -24.09 48.38
N PRO A 393 6.82 -24.81 47.28
CA PRO A 393 6.39 -26.21 47.36
C PRO A 393 7.35 -27.11 48.14
N GLU A 394 8.67 -26.91 47.96
CA GLU A 394 9.71 -27.68 48.64
C GLU A 394 9.74 -27.41 50.15
N LYS A 395 9.68 -26.13 50.56
CA LYS A 395 9.63 -25.73 51.97
C LYS A 395 8.33 -26.19 52.64
N LEU A 396 7.21 -26.12 51.92
CA LEU A 396 5.90 -26.60 52.40
C LEU A 396 5.90 -28.13 52.56
N ALA A 397 6.44 -28.87 51.60
CA ALA A 397 6.59 -30.33 51.69
C ALA A 397 7.44 -30.73 52.90
N SER A 398 8.53 -30.01 53.15
CA SER A 398 9.42 -30.25 54.28
C SER A 398 8.78 -29.95 55.65
N ALA A 399 7.90 -28.94 55.73
CA ALA A 399 7.17 -28.59 56.95
C ALA A 399 6.02 -29.55 57.30
N LEU A 400 5.55 -30.35 56.34
CA LEU A 400 4.42 -31.29 56.49
C LEU A 400 4.85 -32.68 56.97
N VAL A 401 6.14 -33.03 56.90
CA VAL A 401 6.65 -34.32 57.39
C VAL A 401 6.75 -34.29 58.91
N LYS A 402 5.75 -34.86 59.59
CA LYS A 402 5.84 -35.15 61.03
C LYS A 402 6.09 -36.65 61.23
N PRO A 403 7.08 -37.06 62.05
CA PRO A 403 7.48 -38.46 62.21
C PRO A 403 6.45 -39.37 62.92
N THR A 404 5.26 -38.87 63.28
CA THR A 404 4.32 -39.53 64.21
C THR A 404 2.89 -39.68 63.69
N GLN A 405 2.63 -39.63 62.38
CA GLN A 405 1.29 -39.87 61.81
C GLN A 405 1.25 -41.00 60.78
N THR A 406 0.21 -41.84 60.85
CA THR A 406 -0.02 -42.97 59.94
C THR A 406 -0.41 -42.52 58.54
N GLN A 407 -1.34 -41.57 58.41
CA GLN A 407 -1.76 -40.97 57.14
C GLN A 407 -2.33 -39.56 57.38
N HIS A 408 -1.96 -38.58 56.54
CA HIS A 408 -2.50 -37.23 56.61
C HIS A 408 -2.76 -36.66 55.21
N ARG A 409 -3.98 -36.17 54.97
CA ARG A 409 -4.38 -35.48 53.74
C ARG A 409 -4.98 -34.13 54.10
N GLU A 410 -4.44 -33.06 53.54
CA GLU A 410 -4.97 -31.71 53.69
C GLU A 410 -5.21 -31.11 52.30
N ASN A 411 -6.38 -30.50 52.12
CA ASN A 411 -6.71 -29.75 50.92
C ASN A 411 -6.89 -28.30 51.34
N ILE A 412 -6.18 -27.40 50.66
CA ILE A 412 -6.30 -25.97 50.90
C ILE A 412 -6.53 -25.28 49.57
N THR A 413 -7.68 -24.65 49.43
CA THR A 413 -8.09 -23.99 48.20
C THR A 413 -8.18 -22.49 48.45
N THR A 414 -7.52 -21.70 47.61
CA THR A 414 -7.65 -20.25 47.56
C THR A 414 -7.95 -19.81 46.13
N GLU A 415 -8.28 -18.53 45.94
CA GLU A 415 -8.53 -17.95 44.62
C GLU A 415 -7.32 -18.08 43.67
N LYS A 416 -6.09 -18.09 44.21
CA LYS A 416 -4.85 -18.08 43.43
C LYS A 416 -4.11 -19.42 43.38
N ILE A 417 -4.26 -20.26 44.41
CA ILE A 417 -3.55 -21.53 44.55
C ILE A 417 -4.49 -22.59 45.13
N GLU A 418 -4.46 -23.79 44.55
CA GLU A 418 -5.03 -24.98 45.19
C GLU A 418 -3.91 -25.97 45.53
N VAL A 419 -3.84 -26.35 46.80
CA VAL A 419 -2.83 -27.25 47.33
C VAL A 419 -3.51 -28.50 47.85
N GLN A 420 -3.04 -29.66 47.41
CA GLN A 420 -3.34 -30.92 48.05
C GLN A 420 -2.06 -31.56 48.56
N THR A 421 -2.10 -32.01 49.81
CA THR A 421 -0.96 -32.67 50.46
C THR A 421 -1.36 -34.09 50.82
N PHE A 422 -0.38 -34.99 50.75
CA PHE A 422 -0.57 -36.37 51.19
C PHE A 422 0.72 -36.89 51.82
N ALA A 423 0.65 -37.32 53.08
CA ALA A 423 1.77 -37.84 53.84
C ALA A 423 1.46 -39.23 54.43
N ILE A 424 2.49 -40.08 54.45
CA ILE A 424 2.48 -41.43 55.00
C ILE A 424 3.65 -41.61 55.98
N GLY A 425 3.38 -42.29 57.09
CA GLY A 425 4.39 -42.65 58.09
C GLY A 425 4.91 -44.09 57.93
N PRO A 426 5.92 -44.48 58.73
CA PRO A 426 6.63 -45.76 58.62
C PRO A 426 5.78 -47.01 58.83
N GLU A 427 4.60 -46.86 59.44
CA GLU A 427 3.66 -47.95 59.74
C GLU A 427 2.41 -47.93 58.85
N ALA A 428 2.40 -47.14 57.76
CA ALA A 428 1.25 -47.03 56.87
C ALA A 428 1.08 -48.27 55.97
N ASN A 429 -0.10 -48.89 55.99
CA ASN A 429 -0.46 -49.98 55.07
C ASN A 429 -1.47 -49.46 54.03
N MET A 430 -1.05 -49.30 52.77
CA MET A 430 -1.93 -48.84 51.69
C MET A 430 -2.15 -49.94 50.65
N THR A 431 -3.41 -50.11 50.24
CA THR A 431 -3.83 -51.07 49.22
C THR A 431 -3.98 -50.45 47.82
N GLU A 432 -3.98 -49.11 47.71
CA GLU A 432 -4.19 -48.37 46.46
C GLU A 432 -3.20 -47.22 46.31
N THR A 433 -2.79 -46.91 45.07
CA THR A 433 -1.91 -45.76 44.78
C THR A 433 -2.67 -44.44 45.00
N PRO A 434 -2.14 -43.52 45.83
CA PRO A 434 -2.81 -42.26 46.10
C PRO A 434 -2.90 -41.38 44.85
N GLN A 435 -4.11 -40.90 44.58
CA GLN A 435 -4.34 -39.85 43.58
C GLN A 435 -4.48 -38.50 44.28
N LEU A 436 -3.75 -37.51 43.76
CA LEU A 436 -3.90 -36.12 44.13
C LEU A 436 -4.59 -35.36 43.00
N LYS A 437 -5.58 -34.54 43.34
CA LYS A 437 -6.34 -33.67 42.46
C LYS A 437 -6.21 -32.23 42.93
N SER A 438 -5.83 -31.34 42.02
CA SER A 438 -5.77 -29.89 42.26
C SER A 438 -6.17 -29.13 40.98
N ARG A 439 -7.22 -28.29 41.07
CA ARG A 439 -7.88 -27.60 39.94
C ARG A 439 -8.15 -28.51 38.74
N ASP A 440 -8.70 -29.68 39.02
CA ASP A 440 -8.98 -30.75 38.04
C ASP A 440 -7.77 -31.36 37.31
N ASN A 441 -6.55 -30.99 37.70
CA ASN A 441 -5.35 -31.72 37.32
C ASN A 441 -5.17 -32.91 38.26
N LEU A 442 -4.65 -34.03 37.75
CA LEU A 442 -4.45 -35.25 38.52
C LEU A 442 -2.97 -35.65 38.54
N LEU A 443 -2.50 -36.06 39.71
CA LEU A 443 -1.20 -36.66 39.94
C LEU A 443 -1.40 -38.07 40.50
N LYS A 444 -0.88 -39.07 39.79
CA LYS A 444 -0.84 -40.46 40.26
C LYS A 444 0.60 -40.85 40.57
N ILE A 445 0.92 -41.03 41.85
CA ILE A 445 2.28 -41.32 42.32
C ILE A 445 2.28 -42.50 43.29
N ASP A 446 3.21 -43.45 43.10
CA ASP A 446 3.43 -44.54 44.05
C ASP A 446 4.33 -44.09 45.21
N LEU A 447 3.70 -43.45 46.19
CA LEU A 447 4.35 -43.00 47.42
C LEU A 447 4.92 -44.17 48.27
N LEU A 448 4.42 -45.39 48.11
CA LEU A 448 4.86 -46.53 48.92
C LEU A 448 6.29 -46.96 48.55
N SER A 449 6.56 -47.03 47.25
CA SER A 449 7.89 -47.34 46.72
C SER A 449 8.91 -46.25 47.05
N ILE A 450 8.46 -44.98 47.11
CA ILE A 450 9.31 -43.84 47.50
C ILE A 450 9.61 -43.85 49.00
N ALA A 451 8.62 -44.18 49.85
CA ALA A 451 8.79 -44.22 51.32
C ALA A 451 9.69 -45.38 51.79
N LYS A 452 9.74 -46.50 51.06
CA LYS A 452 10.69 -47.59 51.33
C LYS A 452 12.15 -47.13 51.33
N ASN A 453 12.48 -46.15 50.51
CA ASN A 453 13.82 -45.57 50.43
C ASN A 453 14.11 -44.49 51.50
N ASN A 454 13.10 -44.06 52.26
CA ASN A 454 13.16 -42.93 53.20
C ASN A 454 12.69 -43.31 54.62
N ASN A 455 13.24 -44.39 55.20
CA ASN A 455 12.90 -44.86 56.56
C ASN A 455 11.37 -45.06 56.79
N GLY A 456 10.62 -45.41 55.74
CA GLY A 456 9.18 -45.66 55.80
C GLY A 456 8.29 -44.42 55.77
N SER A 457 8.85 -43.20 55.74
CA SER A 457 8.06 -41.96 55.69
C SER A 457 8.11 -41.31 54.31
N GLY A 458 7.01 -40.73 53.86
CA GLY A 458 6.93 -40.03 52.58
C GLY A 458 5.83 -38.97 52.59
N ALA A 459 6.07 -37.83 51.95
CA ALA A 459 5.05 -36.81 51.75
C ALA A 459 5.17 -36.22 50.35
N VAL A 460 4.04 -35.95 49.71
CA VAL A 460 3.97 -35.24 48.43
C VAL A 460 3.05 -34.04 48.57
N VAL A 461 3.47 -32.92 48.00
CA VAL A 461 2.66 -31.71 47.88
C VAL A 461 2.38 -31.48 46.42
N PHE A 462 1.10 -31.36 46.06
CA PHE A 462 0.65 -31.08 44.71
C PHE A 462 -0.07 -29.73 44.68
N ILE A 463 0.50 -28.78 43.94
CA ILE A 463 0.05 -27.40 43.85
C ILE A 463 -0.40 -27.09 42.43
N ALA A 464 -1.56 -26.47 42.25
CA ALA A 464 -1.98 -25.87 40.99
C ALA A 464 -2.11 -24.35 41.14
N TYR A 465 -1.41 -23.61 40.29
CA TYR A 465 -1.41 -22.15 40.29
C TYR A 465 -2.38 -21.57 39.25
N ALA A 466 -3.18 -20.58 39.64
CA ALA A 466 -4.13 -19.89 38.77
C ALA A 466 -3.45 -18.95 37.76
N ASN A 467 -2.59 -18.06 38.28
CA ASN A 467 -2.11 -16.87 37.57
C ASN A 467 -0.62 -16.97 37.22
N MET A 468 0.03 -18.08 37.55
CA MET A 468 1.46 -18.28 37.28
C MET A 468 1.76 -18.28 35.76
N LYS A 469 0.74 -18.51 34.93
CA LYS A 469 0.78 -18.32 33.47
C LYS A 469 1.19 -16.91 33.08
N ASP A 470 0.81 -15.88 33.85
CA ASP A 470 1.13 -14.49 33.54
C ASP A 470 2.49 -14.07 34.12
N VAL A 471 2.90 -14.68 35.23
CA VAL A 471 4.18 -14.40 35.92
C VAL A 471 5.38 -15.03 35.20
N LEU A 472 5.24 -16.26 34.68
CA LEU A 472 6.33 -17.00 34.02
C LEU A 472 6.50 -16.68 32.52
N LYS A 473 5.89 -15.58 32.03
CA LYS A 473 5.90 -15.18 30.60
C LYS A 473 7.23 -14.60 30.11
N ALA A 474 8.18 -14.30 30.99
CA ALA A 474 9.24 -13.36 30.66
C ALA A 474 10.29 -13.84 29.63
N GLU A 475 10.65 -15.14 29.54
CA GLU A 475 11.82 -15.51 28.70
C GLU A 475 11.60 -16.60 27.64
N PHE A 476 10.57 -17.44 27.72
CA PHE A 476 10.37 -18.54 26.76
C PHE A 476 9.49 -18.18 25.54
N PHE A 477 8.75 -17.06 25.60
CA PHE A 477 8.04 -16.52 24.44
C PHE A 477 8.91 -15.57 23.60
N HIS A 478 10.19 -15.39 23.97
CA HIS A 478 11.15 -14.76 23.07
C HIS A 478 11.42 -15.68 21.88
N MET A 479 11.21 -15.09 20.71
CA MET A 479 11.02 -15.73 19.42
C MET A 479 12.24 -16.55 19.01
N GLU A 480 12.09 -17.87 19.03
CA GLU A 480 12.90 -18.77 18.21
C GLU A 480 11.95 -19.43 17.19
N ASN A 481 12.04 -18.96 15.94
CA ASN A 481 11.43 -19.52 14.72
C ASN A 481 9.88 -19.61 14.67
N ASP A 482 9.25 -18.68 13.94
CA ASP A 482 7.96 -18.77 13.21
C ASP A 482 6.71 -19.39 13.89
N THR A 483 6.77 -19.69 15.18
CA THR A 483 5.71 -20.42 15.91
C THR A 483 5.28 -19.67 17.18
N ILE A 484 3.97 -19.53 17.36
CA ILE A 484 3.35 -19.02 18.58
C ILE A 484 3.26 -20.17 19.57
N LYS A 485 3.95 -20.06 20.70
CA LYS A 485 3.74 -20.96 21.84
C LYS A 485 2.65 -20.35 22.73
N THR A 486 1.70 -21.15 23.19
CA THR A 486 0.60 -20.74 24.08
C THR A 486 0.44 -21.74 25.22
N MET A 487 0.36 -21.27 26.47
CA MET A 487 0.14 -22.14 27.61
C MET A 487 -1.33 -22.61 27.68
N MET A 488 -1.54 -23.93 27.70
CA MET A 488 -2.84 -24.62 27.58
C MET A 488 -3.36 -25.22 28.88
N SER A 489 -2.55 -25.32 29.93
CA SER A 489 -2.96 -25.80 31.25
C SER A 489 -2.57 -24.81 32.35
N ASN A 490 -3.12 -25.00 33.55
CA ASN A 490 -2.54 -24.39 34.75
C ASN A 490 -1.13 -24.93 34.99
N VAL A 491 -0.28 -24.11 35.62
CA VAL A 491 1.04 -24.55 36.08
C VAL A 491 0.84 -25.40 37.33
N VAL A 492 1.40 -26.61 37.33
CA VAL A 492 1.34 -27.52 38.48
C VAL A 492 2.73 -27.79 39.03
N SER A 493 2.88 -27.92 40.33
CA SER A 493 4.15 -28.26 40.97
C SER A 493 3.97 -29.43 41.92
N ALA A 494 4.91 -30.37 41.86
CA ALA A 494 4.99 -31.50 42.76
C ALA A 494 6.38 -31.56 43.39
N SER A 495 6.44 -31.74 44.72
CA SER A 495 7.70 -31.83 45.44
C SER A 495 7.66 -32.90 46.53
N LEU A 496 8.83 -33.51 46.77
CA LEU A 496 9.10 -34.41 47.90
C LEU A 496 10.02 -33.71 48.91
N PRO A 497 9.92 -34.04 50.21
CA PRO A 497 10.78 -33.51 51.26
C PRO A 497 12.17 -34.16 51.26
N ASN A 498 13.22 -33.39 51.58
CA ASN A 498 14.60 -33.84 51.89
C ASN A 498 15.28 -34.76 50.85
N THR A 499 14.83 -34.78 49.60
CA THR A 499 15.40 -35.62 48.53
C THR A 499 16.27 -34.75 47.63
N LYS A 500 17.60 -34.85 47.80
CA LYS A 500 18.58 -34.12 46.98
C LYS A 500 18.65 -34.61 45.52
N ASN A 501 18.03 -35.75 45.20
CA ASN A 501 17.83 -36.25 43.85
C ASN A 501 16.33 -36.24 43.53
N THR A 502 15.93 -35.42 42.56
CA THR A 502 14.55 -35.28 42.09
C THR A 502 14.14 -36.36 41.09
N THR A 503 15.05 -37.27 40.73
CA THR A 503 14.80 -38.39 39.81
C THR A 503 14.08 -39.53 40.52
N LEU A 504 12.97 -39.96 39.93
CA LEU A 504 12.16 -41.04 40.47
C LEU A 504 12.56 -42.39 39.86
N PRO A 505 12.50 -43.50 40.63
CA PRO A 505 12.79 -44.84 40.12
C PRO A 505 11.73 -45.34 39.12
N GLU A 506 10.50 -44.84 39.22
CA GLU A 506 9.41 -45.08 38.27
C GLU A 506 8.85 -43.75 37.75
N PRO A 507 8.48 -43.66 36.46
CA PRO A 507 7.89 -42.44 35.91
C PRO A 507 6.50 -42.18 36.49
N VAL A 508 6.14 -40.90 36.58
CA VAL A 508 4.88 -40.42 37.16
C VAL A 508 4.01 -39.80 36.09
N ASN A 509 2.71 -40.08 36.17
CA ASN A 509 1.72 -39.61 35.22
C ASN A 509 0.98 -38.39 35.79
N PHE A 510 1.01 -37.31 35.02
CA PHE A 510 0.30 -36.06 35.28
C PHE A 510 -0.80 -35.90 34.25
N THR A 511 -2.04 -35.73 34.70
CA THR A 511 -3.17 -35.36 33.83
C THR A 511 -3.41 -33.87 33.95
N LEU A 512 -3.14 -33.14 32.87
CA LEU A 512 -3.32 -31.69 32.77
C LEU A 512 -4.60 -31.37 32.02
N ARG A 513 -5.50 -30.61 32.66
CA ARG A 513 -6.75 -30.18 32.03
C ARG A 513 -6.50 -29.00 31.09
N HIS A 514 -7.11 -29.03 29.92
CA HIS A 514 -7.04 -27.92 28.97
C HIS A 514 -7.88 -26.73 29.44
N LEU A 515 -7.31 -25.53 29.36
CA LEU A 515 -8.00 -24.26 29.64
C LEU A 515 -9.00 -23.89 28.53
N THR A 516 -8.75 -24.34 27.30
CA THR A 516 -9.61 -24.17 26.12
C THR A 516 -9.97 -25.54 25.53
N VAL A 517 -11.18 -25.65 24.96
CA VAL A 517 -11.67 -26.89 24.35
C VAL A 517 -11.11 -27.00 22.93
N ASP A 518 -10.54 -28.16 22.60
CA ASP A 518 -10.04 -28.54 21.27
C ASP A 518 -8.80 -27.76 20.78
N PRO A 519 -7.57 -28.20 21.12
CA PRO A 519 -6.35 -27.50 20.72
C PRO A 519 -6.04 -27.67 19.22
N GLU A 520 -5.94 -26.55 18.48
CA GLU A 520 -5.66 -26.52 17.04
C GLU A 520 -4.16 -26.63 16.67
N GLY A 521 -3.29 -26.95 17.64
CA GLY A 521 -1.83 -26.96 17.46
C GLY A 521 -1.14 -28.17 18.10
N ASN A 522 0.18 -28.25 17.93
CA ASN A 522 0.96 -29.36 18.48
C ASN A 522 1.17 -29.17 19.99
N LEU A 523 0.76 -30.15 20.80
CA LEU A 523 0.85 -30.10 22.26
C LEU A 523 2.17 -30.70 22.75
N THR A 524 2.80 -30.03 23.71
CA THR A 524 4.07 -30.45 24.32
C THR A 524 4.01 -30.30 25.84
N CYS A 525 4.49 -31.32 26.53
CA CYS A 525 4.68 -31.31 27.98
C CYS A 525 6.03 -30.66 28.29
N VAL A 526 6.05 -29.66 29.18
CA VAL A 526 7.29 -28.97 29.57
C VAL A 526 7.42 -28.88 31.08
N TYR A 527 8.66 -28.77 31.55
CA TYR A 527 8.97 -28.51 32.95
C TYR A 527 9.92 -27.33 33.10
N TRP A 528 9.87 -26.68 34.27
CA TRP A 528 10.73 -25.55 34.59
C TRP A 528 12.08 -26.01 35.13
N ASN A 529 13.18 -25.60 34.48
CA ASN A 529 14.54 -25.83 34.96
C ASN A 529 15.25 -24.50 35.23
N HIS A 530 14.96 -23.89 36.37
CA HIS A 530 15.58 -22.69 36.97
C HIS A 530 15.61 -21.41 36.12
N SER A 531 15.74 -21.48 34.79
CA SER A 531 15.78 -20.36 33.85
C SER A 531 14.88 -20.56 32.62
N ARG A 532 14.52 -21.80 32.25
CA ARG A 532 13.75 -22.06 31.02
C ARG A 532 12.83 -23.26 31.13
N TRP A 533 11.78 -23.25 30.30
CA TRP A 533 10.95 -24.43 30.05
C TRP A 533 11.72 -25.42 29.16
N ILE A 534 11.81 -26.68 29.58
CA ILE A 534 12.52 -27.75 28.87
C ILE A 534 11.54 -28.88 28.57
N VAL A 535 11.74 -29.55 27.43
CA VAL A 535 10.92 -30.68 26.97
C VAL A 535 11.50 -32.03 27.42
N ASP A 536 12.82 -32.12 27.59
CA ASP A 536 13.55 -33.36 27.91
C ASP A 536 13.16 -33.97 29.26
N GLY A 537 12.71 -35.23 29.27
CA GLY A 537 12.36 -35.95 30.51
C GLY A 537 10.86 -36.00 30.83
N CYS A 538 10.03 -35.43 29.97
CA CYS A 538 8.57 -35.62 29.96
C CYS A 538 8.07 -36.00 28.56
N GLU A 539 7.29 -37.06 28.47
CA GLU A 539 6.69 -37.51 27.21
C GLU A 539 5.16 -37.42 27.25
N LEU A 540 4.56 -37.01 26.13
CA LEU A 540 3.12 -37.00 25.95
C LEU A 540 2.65 -38.43 25.63
N THR A 541 1.70 -38.93 26.42
CA THR A 541 1.22 -40.33 26.31
C THR A 541 -0.20 -40.44 25.80
N GLU A 542 -1.09 -39.54 26.23
CA GLU A 542 -2.49 -39.53 25.83
C GLU A 542 -3.00 -38.10 25.75
N THR A 543 -3.79 -37.76 24.73
CA THR A 543 -4.44 -36.45 24.59
C THR A 543 -5.87 -36.65 24.13
N ASN A 544 -6.79 -35.91 24.77
CA ASN A 544 -8.19 -35.79 24.40
C ASN A 544 -8.54 -34.29 24.24
N SER A 545 -9.78 -33.96 23.88
CA SER A 545 -10.25 -32.58 23.71
C SER A 545 -10.22 -31.75 24.99
N SER A 546 -10.24 -32.39 26.17
CA SER A 546 -10.33 -31.73 27.48
C SER A 546 -9.12 -31.91 28.40
N TYR A 547 -8.23 -32.87 28.14
CA TYR A 547 -7.05 -33.12 28.97
C TYR A 547 -5.92 -33.79 28.17
N THR A 548 -4.70 -33.66 28.69
CA THR A 548 -3.50 -34.34 28.21
C THR A 548 -2.77 -35.02 29.36
N VAL A 549 -2.26 -36.23 29.13
CA VAL A 549 -1.48 -37.03 30.09
C VAL A 549 0.00 -36.98 29.71
N CYS A 550 0.80 -36.41 30.60
CA CYS A 550 2.25 -36.31 30.51
C CYS A 550 2.90 -37.32 31.47
N THR A 551 3.89 -38.06 30.99
CA THR A 551 4.67 -39.02 31.79
C THR A 551 6.08 -38.47 31.99
N CYS A 552 6.50 -38.24 33.24
CA CYS A 552 7.78 -37.61 33.55
C CYS A 552 8.60 -38.43 34.56
N ILE A 553 9.93 -38.33 34.48
CA ILE A 553 10.87 -39.10 35.33
C ILE A 553 11.38 -38.34 36.57
N HIS A 554 10.87 -37.14 36.81
CA HIS A 554 11.23 -36.31 37.96
C HIS A 554 10.02 -35.56 38.50
N LEU A 555 10.17 -34.94 39.67
CA LEU A 555 9.19 -34.02 40.25
C LEU A 555 9.74 -32.59 40.21
N SER A 556 8.95 -31.67 39.66
CA SER A 556 9.28 -30.26 39.51
C SER A 556 8.00 -29.47 39.25
N THR A 557 8.11 -28.34 38.56
CA THR A 557 6.99 -27.54 38.07
C THR A 557 6.75 -27.82 36.59
N PHE A 558 5.51 -28.15 36.22
CA PHE A 558 5.10 -28.61 34.89
C PHE A 558 4.00 -27.74 34.30
N ALA A 559 3.94 -27.69 32.96
CA ALA A 559 2.88 -27.05 32.20
C ALA A 559 2.67 -27.73 30.83
N LEU A 560 1.49 -27.54 30.24
CA LEU A 560 1.17 -27.92 28.87
C LEU A 560 1.23 -26.70 27.95
N ILE A 561 1.95 -26.81 26.83
CA ILE A 561 2.08 -25.75 25.84
C ILE A 561 1.59 -26.25 24.47
N MET A 562 0.87 -25.39 23.75
CA MET A 562 0.52 -25.57 22.35
C MET A 562 1.42 -24.71 21.48
N GLN A 563 1.96 -25.30 20.42
CA GLN A 563 2.69 -24.59 19.38
C GLN A 563 1.80 -24.49 18.14
N THR A 564 1.52 -23.27 17.69
CA THR A 564 0.78 -22.96 16.46
C THR A 564 1.65 -22.14 15.52
N ASP A 565 1.58 -22.40 14.22
CA ASP A 565 2.30 -21.58 13.24
C ASP A 565 1.66 -20.18 13.17
N ARG A 566 2.48 -19.13 13.21
CA ARG A 566 2.00 -17.74 13.18
C ARG A 566 1.42 -17.43 11.79
N PRO A 567 0.16 -16.98 11.63
CA PRO A 567 -0.26 -16.35 10.38
C PRO A 567 0.37 -14.96 10.33
N PRO A 568 1.26 -14.65 9.38
CA PRO A 568 1.95 -13.36 9.40
C PRO A 568 1.01 -12.25 8.88
N GLU A 569 0.89 -11.16 9.63
CA GLU A 569 0.14 -9.94 9.25
C GLU A 569 0.62 -9.36 7.90
N ASP A 570 1.89 -9.57 7.53
CA ASP A 570 2.48 -9.12 6.26
C ASP A 570 2.04 -9.94 5.04
N ASP A 571 1.54 -11.18 5.22
CA ASP A 571 1.07 -12.00 4.09
C ASP A 571 -0.26 -11.51 3.52
N ILE A 572 -1.05 -10.75 4.29
CA ILE A 572 -2.32 -10.20 3.80
C ILE A 572 -2.03 -9.19 2.67
N ILE A 573 -1.12 -8.24 2.90
CA ILE A 573 -0.74 -7.22 1.91
C ILE A 573 -0.09 -7.89 0.69
N LEU A 574 0.82 -8.84 0.92
CA LEU A 574 1.49 -9.57 -0.15
C LEU A 574 0.50 -10.38 -1.01
N ASN A 575 -0.53 -10.98 -0.39
CA ASN A 575 -1.57 -11.73 -1.09
C ASN A 575 -2.46 -10.81 -1.94
N TRP A 576 -2.87 -9.64 -1.43
CA TRP A 576 -3.62 -8.65 -2.21
C TRP A 576 -2.80 -8.12 -3.39
N ILE A 577 -1.53 -7.78 -3.17
CA ILE A 577 -0.63 -7.31 -4.23
C ILE A 577 -0.42 -8.40 -5.28
N SER A 578 -0.16 -9.65 -4.86
CA SER A 578 -0.04 -10.81 -5.76
C SER A 578 -1.30 -10.97 -6.62
N MET A 579 -2.48 -10.95 -6.00
CA MET A 579 -3.75 -11.13 -6.69
C MET A 579 -4.01 -10.02 -7.72
N ILE A 580 -3.83 -8.76 -7.35
CA ILE A 580 -4.04 -7.62 -8.25
C ILE A 580 -3.04 -7.66 -9.40
N ALA A 581 -1.75 -7.82 -9.08
CA ALA A 581 -0.68 -7.80 -10.07
C ALA A 581 -0.84 -8.94 -11.09
N LEU A 582 -1.10 -10.16 -10.63
CA LEU A 582 -1.34 -11.32 -11.51
C LEU A 582 -2.60 -11.16 -12.35
N SER A 583 -3.68 -10.59 -11.79
CA SER A 583 -4.93 -10.35 -12.53
C SER A 583 -4.73 -9.36 -13.69
N VAL A 584 -4.00 -8.28 -13.44
CA VAL A 584 -3.65 -7.29 -14.48
C VAL A 584 -2.74 -7.93 -15.54
N GLY A 585 -1.74 -8.71 -15.14
CA GLY A 585 -0.86 -9.43 -16.07
C GLY A 585 -1.62 -10.43 -16.95
N LEU A 586 -2.58 -11.17 -16.39
CA LEU A 586 -3.44 -12.11 -17.11
C LEU A 586 -4.32 -11.41 -18.14
N LEU A 587 -4.88 -10.24 -17.82
CA LEU A 587 -5.67 -9.44 -18.77
C LEU A 587 -4.85 -9.08 -20.02
N PHE A 588 -3.64 -8.57 -19.83
CA PHE A 588 -2.77 -8.21 -20.96
C PHE A 588 -2.28 -9.42 -21.75
N LEU A 589 -1.99 -10.54 -21.09
CA LEU A 589 -1.68 -11.81 -21.78
C LEU A 589 -2.86 -12.32 -22.60
N ALA A 590 -4.08 -12.24 -22.08
CA ALA A 590 -5.29 -12.62 -22.81
C ALA A 590 -5.49 -11.74 -24.07
N LEU A 591 -5.30 -10.43 -23.94
CA LEU A 591 -5.34 -9.50 -25.06
C LEU A 591 -4.26 -9.81 -26.10
N ALA A 592 -3.03 -10.11 -25.67
CA ALA A 592 -1.93 -10.49 -26.57
C ALA A 592 -2.21 -11.80 -27.32
N ILE A 593 -2.71 -12.83 -26.61
CA ILE A 593 -3.11 -14.11 -27.22
C ILE A 593 -4.22 -13.88 -28.24
N LEU A 594 -5.23 -13.07 -27.90
CA LEU A 594 -6.30 -12.70 -28.81
C LEU A 594 -5.76 -12.04 -30.08
N THR A 595 -4.84 -11.07 -29.94
CA THR A 595 -4.17 -10.43 -31.09
C THR A 595 -3.49 -11.46 -31.99
N PHE A 596 -2.69 -12.35 -31.42
CA PHE A 596 -1.93 -13.34 -32.19
C PHE A 596 -2.80 -14.40 -32.84
N ILE A 597 -3.94 -14.77 -32.22
CA ILE A 597 -4.91 -15.69 -32.81
C ILE A 597 -5.65 -15.02 -33.97
N LEU A 598 -6.15 -13.79 -33.79
CA LEU A 598 -6.88 -13.06 -34.83
C LEU A 598 -6.03 -12.85 -36.09
N PHE A 599 -4.75 -12.56 -35.92
CA PHE A 599 -3.83 -12.30 -37.03
C PHE A 599 -2.85 -13.44 -37.31
N ARG A 600 -3.20 -14.67 -36.91
CA ARG A 600 -2.35 -15.88 -37.04
C ARG A 600 -1.94 -16.17 -38.48
N TRP A 601 -2.79 -15.80 -39.44
CA TRP A 601 -2.61 -16.05 -40.88
C TRP A 601 -1.63 -15.09 -41.55
N ASN A 602 -1.26 -14.00 -40.88
CA ASN A 602 -0.29 -13.05 -41.41
C ASN A 602 1.11 -13.41 -40.88
N PRO A 603 2.01 -13.96 -41.71
CA PRO A 603 3.34 -14.42 -41.27
C PRO A 603 4.26 -13.28 -40.83
N LYS A 604 3.95 -12.02 -41.22
CA LYS A 604 4.66 -10.86 -40.68
C LYS A 604 4.26 -10.64 -39.22
N VAL A 605 3.00 -10.88 -38.84
CA VAL A 605 2.46 -10.60 -37.50
C VAL A 605 2.58 -11.80 -36.56
N SER A 606 2.23 -12.98 -37.04
CA SER A 606 2.19 -14.23 -36.30
C SER A 606 3.60 -14.74 -36.01
N ASN A 607 3.97 -14.78 -34.74
CA ASN A 607 5.14 -15.50 -34.27
C ASN A 607 4.67 -16.64 -33.37
N THR A 608 4.71 -17.86 -33.89
CA THR A 608 4.30 -19.08 -33.20
C THR A 608 5.03 -19.27 -31.87
N ALA A 609 6.32 -18.93 -31.79
CA ALA A 609 7.06 -19.03 -30.53
C ALA A 609 6.53 -18.06 -29.47
N ARG A 610 6.19 -16.82 -29.88
CA ARG A 610 5.61 -15.82 -28.96
C ARG A 610 4.20 -16.18 -28.51
N LEU A 611 3.38 -16.72 -29.41
CA LEU A 611 2.04 -17.21 -29.06
C LEU A 611 2.12 -18.32 -28.01
N ASN A 612 2.98 -19.33 -28.23
CA ASN A 612 3.16 -20.42 -27.26
C ASN A 612 3.75 -19.94 -25.94
N LEU A 613 4.70 -19.00 -25.95
CA LEU A 613 5.20 -18.33 -24.74
C LEU A 613 4.07 -17.66 -23.97
N SER A 614 3.24 -16.85 -24.63
CA SER A 614 2.11 -16.16 -24.01
C SER A 614 1.07 -17.14 -23.46
N ILE A 615 0.76 -18.23 -24.17
CA ILE A 615 -0.14 -19.28 -23.68
C ILE A 615 0.42 -19.96 -22.43
N CYS A 616 1.70 -20.35 -22.43
CA CYS A 616 2.32 -21.00 -21.27
C CYS A 616 2.31 -20.08 -20.05
N LEU A 617 2.67 -18.80 -20.23
CA LEU A 617 2.64 -17.81 -19.15
C LEU A 617 1.21 -17.55 -18.67
N PHE A 618 0.22 -17.47 -19.57
CA PHE A 618 -1.17 -17.28 -19.18
C PHE A 618 -1.68 -18.46 -18.35
N LEU A 619 -1.46 -19.69 -18.81
CA LEU A 619 -1.89 -20.90 -18.09
C LEU A 619 -1.15 -21.05 -16.75
N ALA A 620 0.15 -20.77 -16.69
CA ALA A 620 0.92 -20.84 -15.46
C ALA A 620 0.41 -19.85 -14.40
N HIS A 621 0.27 -18.57 -14.78
CA HIS A 621 -0.20 -17.54 -13.85
C HIS A 621 -1.67 -17.73 -13.45
N LEU A 622 -2.53 -18.19 -14.36
CA LEU A 622 -3.92 -18.51 -14.05
C LEU A 622 -4.01 -19.65 -13.03
N LEU A 623 -3.25 -20.73 -13.27
CA LEU A 623 -3.21 -21.87 -12.35
C LEU A 623 -2.64 -21.46 -10.99
N PHE A 624 -1.58 -20.67 -10.97
CA PHE A 624 -1.00 -20.15 -9.72
C PHE A 624 -1.99 -19.27 -8.94
N LEU A 625 -2.71 -18.37 -9.62
CA LEU A 625 -3.74 -17.54 -9.02
C LEU A 625 -4.90 -18.36 -8.43
N LEU A 626 -5.36 -19.39 -9.16
CA LEU A 626 -6.41 -20.30 -8.68
C LEU A 626 -5.95 -21.10 -7.46
N VAL A 627 -4.70 -21.57 -7.45
CA VAL A 627 -4.13 -22.27 -6.28
C VAL A 627 -4.10 -21.35 -5.07
N GLN A 628 -3.64 -20.11 -5.22
CA GLN A 628 -3.62 -19.15 -4.12
C GLN A 628 -5.04 -18.83 -3.60
N SER A 629 -6.00 -18.63 -4.50
CA SER A 629 -7.38 -18.30 -4.14
C SER A 629 -8.14 -19.44 -3.45
N PHE A 630 -7.76 -20.70 -3.69
CA PHE A 630 -8.48 -21.88 -3.17
C PHE A 630 -7.57 -22.81 -2.37
N LEU A 631 -6.46 -22.29 -1.82
CA LEU A 631 -5.41 -23.08 -1.19
C LEU A 631 -5.94 -23.99 -0.07
N SER A 632 -6.77 -23.45 0.83
CA SER A 632 -7.34 -24.18 1.97
C SER A 632 -8.26 -25.35 1.58
N HIS A 633 -8.85 -25.30 0.37
CA HIS A 633 -9.65 -26.38 -0.16
C HIS A 633 -8.79 -27.43 -0.88
N ILE A 634 -7.79 -26.99 -1.64
CA ILE A 634 -6.91 -27.85 -2.43
C ILE A 634 -5.95 -28.65 -1.53
N GLN A 635 -5.43 -28.05 -0.46
CA GLN A 635 -4.53 -28.70 0.51
C GLN A 635 -5.14 -29.96 1.14
N LYS A 636 -6.48 -30.02 1.28
CA LYS A 636 -7.19 -31.19 1.81
C LYS A 636 -6.99 -32.44 0.93
N HIS A 637 -6.69 -32.23 -0.36
CA HIS A 637 -6.50 -33.29 -1.34
C HIS A 637 -5.04 -33.35 -1.83
N LYS A 638 -4.19 -34.09 -1.11
CA LYS A 638 -2.75 -34.22 -1.40
C LYS A 638 -2.42 -34.59 -2.86
N LEU A 639 -3.20 -35.49 -3.47
CA LEU A 639 -3.01 -35.88 -4.87
C LEU A 639 -3.26 -34.72 -5.85
N VAL A 640 -4.32 -33.94 -5.61
CA VAL A 640 -4.68 -32.78 -6.46
C VAL A 640 -3.60 -31.71 -6.36
N CYS A 641 -3.14 -31.43 -5.14
CA CYS A 641 -2.04 -30.52 -4.87
C CYS A 641 -0.75 -30.94 -5.60
N ALA A 642 -0.39 -32.23 -5.57
CA ALA A 642 0.79 -32.76 -6.27
C ALA A 642 0.68 -32.66 -7.81
N VAL A 643 -0.48 -32.99 -8.39
CA VAL A 643 -0.73 -32.86 -9.84
C VAL A 643 -0.61 -31.41 -10.28
N ILE A 644 -1.20 -30.47 -9.53
CA ILE A 644 -1.12 -29.05 -9.83
C ILE A 644 0.33 -28.56 -9.77
N SER A 645 1.11 -28.96 -8.76
CA SER A 645 2.54 -28.63 -8.69
C SER A 645 3.31 -29.15 -9.90
N GLY A 646 3.00 -30.37 -10.38
CA GLY A 646 3.59 -30.95 -11.59
C GLY A 646 3.28 -30.16 -12.86
N VAL A 647 2.00 -29.80 -13.05
CA VAL A 647 1.55 -28.98 -14.19
C VAL A 647 2.19 -27.60 -14.16
N LEU A 648 2.26 -26.97 -12.99
CA LEU A 648 2.83 -25.64 -12.83
C LEU A 648 4.35 -25.65 -13.05
N HIS A 649 5.07 -26.70 -12.61
CA HIS A 649 6.48 -26.92 -12.95
C HIS A 649 6.66 -27.04 -14.48
N PHE A 650 5.84 -27.84 -15.15
CA PHE A 650 5.88 -28.00 -16.60
C PHE A 650 5.64 -26.69 -17.37
N LEU A 651 4.61 -25.92 -16.99
CA LEU A 651 4.23 -24.69 -17.68
C LEU A 651 5.30 -23.59 -17.54
N PHE A 652 5.85 -23.40 -16.35
CA PHE A 652 6.94 -22.45 -16.15
C PHE A 652 8.21 -22.89 -16.88
N LEU A 653 8.59 -24.17 -16.81
CA LEU A 653 9.78 -24.63 -17.53
C LEU A 653 9.61 -24.52 -19.05
N SER A 654 8.40 -24.76 -19.56
CA SER A 654 8.07 -24.53 -20.98
C SER A 654 8.19 -23.07 -21.38
N SER A 655 7.79 -22.12 -20.52
CA SER A 655 7.96 -20.69 -20.82
C SER A 655 9.44 -20.32 -20.98
N PHE A 656 10.33 -20.88 -20.15
CA PHE A 656 11.79 -20.68 -20.30
C PHE A 656 12.34 -21.23 -21.62
N VAL A 657 11.94 -22.42 -22.02
CA VAL A 657 12.38 -22.98 -23.31
C VAL A 657 11.88 -22.14 -24.47
N TRP A 658 10.64 -21.64 -24.43
CA TRP A 658 10.11 -20.73 -25.45
C TRP A 658 10.83 -19.37 -25.47
N MET A 659 11.24 -18.84 -24.32
CA MET A 659 12.08 -17.64 -24.25
C MET A 659 13.44 -17.88 -24.92
N PHE A 660 14.07 -19.03 -24.70
CA PHE A 660 15.30 -19.42 -25.39
C PHE A 660 15.10 -19.54 -26.92
N LEU A 661 14.03 -20.19 -27.36
CA LEU A 661 13.73 -20.32 -28.79
C LEU A 661 13.48 -18.95 -29.45
N GLU A 662 12.89 -18.00 -28.74
CA GLU A 662 12.74 -16.64 -29.24
C GLU A 662 14.10 -15.92 -29.38
N ALA A 663 14.98 -16.05 -28.39
CA ALA A 663 16.34 -15.49 -28.43
C ALA A 663 17.16 -16.10 -29.58
N LEU A 664 17.07 -17.42 -29.79
CA LEU A 664 17.71 -18.11 -30.90
C LEU A 664 17.16 -17.64 -32.25
N GLN A 665 15.84 -17.46 -32.37
CA GLN A 665 15.21 -16.96 -33.59
C GLN A 665 15.68 -15.53 -33.93
N LEU A 666 15.85 -14.67 -32.93
CA LEU A 666 16.39 -13.32 -33.11
C LEU A 666 17.87 -13.36 -33.54
N PHE A 667 18.69 -14.24 -32.96
CA PHE A 667 20.08 -14.43 -33.36
C PHE A 667 20.19 -14.86 -34.83
N LEU A 668 19.42 -15.86 -35.24
CA LEU A 668 19.40 -16.35 -36.61
C LEU A 668 18.93 -15.27 -37.59
N LEU A 669 17.93 -14.47 -37.21
CA LEU A 669 17.47 -13.33 -38.00
C LEU A 669 18.59 -12.30 -38.22
N VAL A 670 19.33 -11.94 -37.18
CA VAL A 670 20.42 -10.95 -37.26
C VAL A 670 21.60 -11.48 -38.08
N ARG A 671 21.96 -12.76 -37.92
CA ARG A 671 23.01 -13.40 -38.71
C ARG A 671 22.71 -13.36 -40.20
N ASN A 672 21.47 -13.66 -40.58
CA ASN A 672 21.05 -13.71 -41.98
C ASN A 672 20.97 -12.31 -42.65
N LEU A 673 21.07 -11.21 -41.90
CA LEU A 673 21.15 -9.85 -42.48
C LEU A 673 22.47 -9.59 -43.23
N GLN A 674 23.51 -10.39 -42.99
CA GLN A 674 24.84 -10.21 -43.56
C GLN A 674 25.05 -10.98 -44.87
N GLU A 675 24.31 -12.07 -45.11
CA GLU A 675 24.45 -12.92 -46.30
C GLU A 675 23.44 -12.54 -47.40
N VAL A 676 23.71 -11.44 -48.12
CA VAL A 676 22.87 -10.99 -49.25
C VAL A 676 22.99 -11.89 -50.49
N ARG A 677 23.54 -13.10 -50.42
CA ARG A 677 23.60 -14.00 -51.58
C ARG A 677 23.24 -15.43 -51.24
N VAL A 678 22.05 -15.78 -51.74
CA VAL A 678 21.68 -17.11 -52.24
C VAL A 678 21.77 -18.21 -51.19
N ILE A 679 20.63 -18.54 -50.58
CA ILE A 679 20.00 -19.87 -50.68
C ILE A 679 18.58 -19.76 -50.11
N GLN A 680 17.62 -20.10 -50.95
CA GLN A 680 16.27 -20.46 -50.56
C GLN A 680 16.34 -21.82 -49.87
N GLN A 681 16.47 -21.89 -48.54
CA GLN A 681 16.31 -23.16 -47.82
C GLN A 681 15.53 -23.02 -46.53
N GLU A 682 14.49 -23.85 -46.47
CA GLU A 682 13.91 -24.53 -45.31
C GLU A 682 14.28 -23.92 -43.96
N GLY A 683 13.47 -22.95 -43.53
CA GLY A 683 13.43 -22.62 -42.12
C GLY A 683 13.16 -23.87 -41.29
N ILE A 684 13.79 -23.96 -40.10
CA ILE A 684 13.62 -25.06 -39.15
C ILE A 684 12.14 -25.45 -39.08
N HIS A 685 11.83 -26.72 -39.36
CA HIS A 685 10.46 -27.20 -39.43
C HIS A 685 9.73 -26.90 -38.11
N TRP A 686 8.62 -26.17 -38.16
CA TRP A 686 7.92 -25.69 -36.95
C TRP A 686 7.51 -26.81 -35.99
N GLY A 687 7.23 -28.00 -36.52
CA GLY A 687 6.98 -29.19 -35.70
C GLY A 687 8.15 -29.55 -34.78
N PHE A 688 9.39 -29.37 -35.25
CA PHE A 688 10.59 -29.63 -34.45
C PHE A 688 10.74 -28.63 -33.29
N LEU A 689 10.38 -27.35 -33.51
CA LEU A 689 10.39 -26.33 -32.46
C LEU A 689 9.36 -26.60 -31.36
N LEU A 690 8.19 -27.15 -31.70
CA LEU A 690 7.19 -27.58 -30.72
C LEU A 690 7.69 -28.75 -29.87
N VAL A 691 8.38 -29.72 -30.49
CA VAL A 691 8.99 -30.85 -29.78
C VAL A 691 10.06 -30.36 -28.80
N ILE A 692 10.88 -29.38 -29.17
CA ILE A 692 11.85 -28.79 -28.24
C ILE A 692 11.13 -28.03 -27.11
N GLY A 693 10.18 -27.15 -27.48
CA GLY A 693 9.48 -26.26 -26.56
C GLY A 693 8.72 -26.96 -25.44
N TYR A 694 8.11 -28.12 -25.74
CA TYR A 694 7.31 -28.88 -24.77
C TYR A 694 7.93 -30.22 -24.37
N GLY A 695 8.74 -30.85 -25.23
CA GLY A 695 9.35 -32.14 -24.97
C GLY A 695 10.45 -32.08 -23.91
N ILE A 696 11.32 -31.07 -23.94
CA ILE A 696 12.38 -30.91 -22.92
C ILE A 696 11.76 -30.70 -21.52
N PRO A 697 10.79 -29.77 -21.31
CA PRO A 697 10.12 -29.63 -20.02
C PRO A 697 9.39 -30.90 -19.58
N CYS A 698 8.73 -31.60 -20.50
CA CYS A 698 8.04 -32.86 -20.19
C CYS A 698 9.02 -33.94 -19.69
N LEU A 699 10.18 -34.08 -20.34
CA LEU A 699 11.23 -35.00 -19.91
C LEU A 699 11.75 -34.66 -18.51
N VAL A 700 12.05 -33.38 -18.24
CA VAL A 700 12.56 -32.94 -16.93
C VAL A 700 11.54 -33.19 -15.82
N VAL A 701 10.28 -32.82 -16.03
CA VAL A 701 9.21 -33.04 -15.06
C VAL A 701 8.91 -34.52 -14.87
N GLY A 702 8.91 -35.31 -15.94
CA GLY A 702 8.73 -36.76 -15.89
C GLY A 702 9.82 -37.47 -15.07
N VAL A 703 11.09 -37.12 -15.30
CA VAL A 703 12.22 -37.64 -14.50
C VAL A 703 12.11 -37.18 -13.05
N SER A 704 11.77 -35.91 -12.81
CA SER A 704 11.64 -35.36 -11.46
C SER A 704 10.54 -36.05 -10.66
N ALA A 705 9.38 -36.29 -11.28
CA ALA A 705 8.26 -37.03 -10.68
C ALA A 705 8.58 -38.51 -10.46
N GLY A 706 9.39 -39.11 -11.34
CA GLY A 706 9.83 -40.51 -11.20
C GLY A 706 10.84 -40.72 -10.07
N VAL A 707 11.77 -39.79 -9.86
CA VAL A 707 12.83 -39.91 -8.85
C VAL A 707 12.34 -39.51 -7.46
N VAL A 708 11.61 -38.38 -7.33
CA VAL A 708 11.14 -37.86 -6.04
C VAL A 708 9.66 -37.47 -6.12
N PRO A 709 8.73 -38.43 -6.15
CA PRO A 709 7.30 -38.15 -6.26
C PRO A 709 6.76 -37.37 -5.05
N LYS A 710 7.37 -37.55 -3.86
CA LYS A 710 7.01 -36.81 -2.63
C LYS A 710 7.36 -35.33 -2.68
N GLY A 711 8.25 -34.90 -3.59
CA GLY A 711 8.63 -33.50 -3.73
C GLY A 711 7.54 -32.62 -4.38
N TYR A 712 6.47 -33.23 -4.89
CA TYR A 712 5.28 -32.55 -5.38
C TYR A 712 4.16 -32.61 -4.34
N GLY A 713 3.59 -31.46 -3.97
CA GLY A 713 2.50 -31.37 -2.99
C GLY A 713 2.91 -30.88 -1.60
N SER A 714 3.77 -29.85 -1.54
CA SER A 714 4.09 -29.12 -0.30
C SER A 714 2.87 -28.40 0.28
N ASP A 715 2.98 -27.82 1.48
CA ASP A 715 1.92 -26.99 2.08
C ASP A 715 1.45 -25.86 1.16
N LYS A 716 2.34 -25.22 0.38
CA LYS A 716 1.94 -24.16 -0.58
C LYS A 716 1.45 -24.68 -1.94
N CYS A 717 1.19 -25.98 -2.08
CA CYS A 717 0.93 -26.66 -3.35
C CYS A 717 1.92 -26.31 -4.47
N TRP A 718 3.19 -26.19 -4.09
CA TRP A 718 4.33 -25.98 -4.97
C TRP A 718 5.41 -27.05 -4.74
N LEU A 719 6.56 -26.89 -5.40
CA LEU A 719 7.72 -27.78 -5.26
C LEU A 719 8.27 -27.68 -3.83
N GLU A 720 8.49 -28.83 -3.19
CA GLU A 720 9.07 -28.90 -1.85
C GLU A 720 10.53 -28.42 -1.86
N ILE A 721 10.90 -27.60 -0.86
CA ILE A 721 12.19 -26.90 -0.81
C ILE A 721 13.28 -27.78 -0.16
N ASP A 722 12.90 -28.81 0.58
CA ASP A 722 13.81 -29.66 1.32
C ASP A 722 14.54 -30.68 0.44
N LYS A 723 15.79 -30.97 0.80
CA LYS A 723 16.68 -31.98 0.16
C LYS A 723 17.08 -31.68 -1.30
N GLY A 724 17.03 -30.42 -1.74
CA GLY A 724 17.59 -30.01 -3.04
C GLY A 724 16.68 -30.28 -4.24
N PHE A 725 15.44 -30.73 -4.03
CA PHE A 725 14.47 -30.97 -5.09
C PHE A 725 14.17 -29.71 -5.93
N ARG A 726 14.30 -28.51 -5.34
CA ARG A 726 14.25 -27.21 -6.04
C ARG A 726 15.18 -27.08 -7.25
N TRP A 727 16.31 -27.80 -7.27
CA TRP A 727 17.26 -27.77 -8.37
C TRP A 727 16.74 -28.44 -9.64
N SER A 728 15.70 -29.29 -9.54
CA SER A 728 15.00 -29.86 -10.70
C SER A 728 14.39 -28.78 -11.61
N PHE A 729 13.91 -27.69 -11.00
CA PHE A 729 13.41 -26.51 -11.70
C PHE A 729 14.51 -25.48 -11.94
N LEU A 730 15.27 -25.14 -10.87
CA LEU A 730 16.19 -24.00 -10.89
C LEU A 730 17.40 -24.23 -11.78
N GLY A 731 17.93 -25.46 -11.85
CA GLY A 731 19.08 -25.80 -12.69
C GLY A 731 18.85 -25.52 -14.18
N PRO A 732 17.80 -26.12 -14.80
CA PRO A 732 17.44 -25.84 -16.19
C PRO A 732 17.17 -24.35 -16.47
N VAL A 733 16.51 -23.67 -15.55
CA VAL A 733 16.24 -22.22 -15.64
C VAL A 733 17.53 -21.41 -15.67
N CYS A 734 18.46 -21.65 -14.74
CA CYS A 734 19.75 -20.97 -14.71
C CYS A 734 20.56 -21.22 -15.98
N PHE A 735 20.53 -22.45 -16.50
CA PHE A 735 21.18 -22.79 -17.78
C PHE A 735 20.60 -21.98 -18.94
N VAL A 736 19.27 -21.94 -19.07
CA VAL A 736 18.59 -21.16 -20.12
C VAL A 736 18.91 -19.67 -20.01
N LEU A 737 18.87 -19.10 -18.81
CA LEU A 737 19.19 -17.68 -18.59
C LEU A 737 20.64 -17.37 -18.97
N ALA A 738 21.59 -18.23 -18.58
CA ALA A 738 23.01 -18.05 -18.95
C ALA A 738 23.23 -18.10 -20.47
N VAL A 739 22.60 -19.06 -21.16
CA VAL A 739 22.69 -19.16 -22.62
C VAL A 739 22.05 -17.95 -23.31
N ASN A 740 20.91 -17.46 -22.81
CA ASN A 740 20.26 -16.25 -23.34
C ASN A 740 21.12 -15.00 -23.20
N VAL A 741 21.88 -14.86 -22.10
CA VAL A 741 22.86 -13.78 -21.93
C VAL A 741 23.97 -13.86 -22.98
N ILE A 742 24.50 -15.07 -23.25
CA ILE A 742 25.53 -15.28 -24.28
C ILE A 742 24.97 -14.93 -25.67
N LEU A 743 23.76 -15.41 -25.99
CA LEU A 743 23.09 -15.06 -27.25
C LEU A 743 22.88 -13.56 -27.39
N PHE A 744 22.49 -12.86 -26.32
CA PHE A 744 22.31 -11.42 -26.33
C PHE A 744 23.62 -10.66 -26.61
N ILE A 745 24.72 -11.03 -25.93
CA ILE A 745 26.04 -10.43 -26.15
C ILE A 745 26.51 -10.65 -27.60
N THR A 746 26.35 -11.88 -28.11
CA THR A 746 26.72 -12.19 -29.50
C THR A 746 25.88 -11.40 -30.50
N ILE A 747 24.55 -11.29 -30.31
CA ILE A 747 23.66 -10.48 -31.15
C ILE A 747 24.12 -9.02 -31.21
N ILE A 748 24.44 -8.41 -30.06
CA ILE A 748 24.92 -7.01 -30.02
C ILE A 748 26.26 -6.87 -30.74
N ALA A 749 27.20 -7.80 -30.52
CA ALA A 749 28.50 -7.77 -31.18
C ALA A 749 28.34 -7.89 -32.71
N TYR A 750 27.52 -8.83 -33.19
CA TYR A 750 27.21 -9.00 -34.61
C TYR A 750 26.50 -7.79 -35.20
N LEU A 751 25.53 -7.21 -34.48
CA LEU A 751 24.79 -6.03 -34.93
C LEU A 751 25.71 -4.81 -35.05
N ARG A 752 26.62 -4.60 -34.08
CA ARG A 752 27.65 -3.54 -34.15
C ARG A 752 28.55 -3.72 -35.37
N PHE A 753 28.99 -4.95 -35.64
CA PHE A 753 29.82 -5.28 -36.80
C PHE A 753 29.08 -5.03 -38.12
N ALA A 754 27.85 -5.52 -38.24
CA ALA A 754 27.02 -5.32 -39.43
C ALA A 754 26.73 -3.83 -39.71
N LEU A 755 26.57 -3.01 -38.66
CA LEU A 755 26.35 -1.57 -38.78
C LEU A 755 27.60 -0.78 -39.13
N ALA A 756 28.78 -1.24 -38.74
CA ALA A 756 30.04 -0.59 -39.09
C ALA A 756 30.36 -0.68 -40.59
N GLY A 757 29.79 -1.67 -41.30
CA GLY A 757 30.02 -1.91 -42.74
C GLY A 757 29.00 -1.30 -43.71
N ARG A 758 27.95 -0.59 -43.27
CA ARG A 758 26.89 -0.02 -44.14
C ARG A 758 26.98 1.50 -44.29
N ASN A 759 26.75 2.00 -45.51
CA ASN A 759 26.52 3.43 -45.77
C ASN A 759 25.25 3.91 -45.05
N LYS A 760 25.34 5.05 -44.35
CA LYS A 760 24.30 5.61 -43.49
C LYS A 760 23.18 6.29 -44.29
N GLU A 761 22.25 5.53 -44.85
CA GLU A 761 20.93 6.08 -45.19
C GLU A 761 20.06 6.27 -43.93
N ILE A 762 19.38 7.42 -43.84
CA ILE A 762 18.61 7.86 -42.66
C ILE A 762 17.43 6.91 -42.35
N SER A 763 16.83 6.28 -43.36
CA SER A 763 15.73 5.31 -43.17
C SER A 763 16.20 4.02 -42.50
N GLN A 764 17.33 3.46 -42.95
CA GLN A 764 17.90 2.23 -42.39
C GLN A 764 18.41 2.41 -40.95
N LEU A 765 18.84 3.62 -40.58
CA LEU A 765 19.20 3.98 -39.20
C LEU A 765 18.00 3.93 -38.24
N LYS A 766 16.81 4.34 -38.70
CA LYS A 766 15.59 4.34 -37.88
C LYS A 766 15.08 2.93 -37.58
N ASP A 767 15.10 2.06 -38.58
CA ASP A 767 14.69 0.66 -38.44
C ASP A 767 15.69 -0.14 -37.59
N THR A 768 16.99 0.12 -37.78
CA THR A 768 18.03 -0.49 -36.93
C THR A 768 17.93 -0.02 -35.48
N ARG A 769 17.69 1.28 -35.22
CA ARG A 769 17.51 1.79 -33.85
C ARG A 769 16.32 1.13 -33.16
N MET A 770 15.21 0.92 -33.89
CA MET A 770 14.03 0.24 -33.38
C MET A 770 14.29 -1.24 -33.08
N MET A 771 15.12 -1.91 -33.90
CA MET A 771 15.57 -3.28 -33.67
C MET A 771 16.47 -3.40 -32.43
N VAL A 772 17.44 -2.49 -32.25
CA VAL A 772 18.32 -2.41 -31.07
C VAL A 772 17.52 -2.19 -29.79
N VAL A 773 16.57 -1.24 -29.82
CA VAL A 773 15.67 -0.95 -28.71
C VAL A 773 14.88 -2.20 -28.35
N LYS A 774 14.28 -2.88 -29.33
CA LYS A 774 13.54 -4.12 -29.11
C LYS A 774 14.39 -5.21 -28.46
N ILE A 775 15.65 -5.39 -28.90
CA ILE A 775 16.57 -6.40 -28.36
C ILE A 775 16.94 -6.09 -26.89
N LEU A 776 17.34 -4.85 -26.60
CA LEU A 776 17.70 -4.41 -25.23
C LEU A 776 16.55 -4.60 -24.24
N PHE A 777 15.34 -4.18 -24.62
CA PHE A 777 14.19 -4.28 -23.73
C PHE A 777 13.71 -5.72 -23.53
N GLN A 778 13.76 -6.56 -24.56
CA GLN A 778 13.41 -7.98 -24.46
C GLN A 778 14.32 -8.72 -23.47
N PHE A 779 15.61 -8.40 -23.46
CA PHE A 779 16.58 -8.98 -22.53
C PHE A 779 16.33 -8.57 -21.07
N ILE A 780 16.06 -7.29 -20.82
CA ILE A 780 15.79 -6.77 -19.47
C ILE A 780 14.54 -7.43 -18.87
N ILE A 781 13.50 -7.65 -19.68
CA ILE A 781 12.19 -8.08 -19.17
C ILE A 781 12.05 -9.60 -19.06
N LEU A 782 12.71 -10.37 -19.93
CA LEU A 782 12.69 -11.83 -19.83
C LEU A 782 13.78 -12.40 -18.90
N GLY A 783 14.83 -11.63 -18.61
CA GLY A 783 15.97 -12.08 -17.79
C GLY A 783 15.97 -11.56 -16.35
N CYS A 784 15.86 -10.24 -16.15
CA CYS A 784 16.06 -9.62 -14.84
C CYS A 784 15.02 -9.96 -13.77
N PRO A 785 13.70 -10.10 -14.07
CA PRO A 785 12.71 -10.44 -13.05
C PRO A 785 13.04 -11.74 -12.32
N TRP A 786 13.53 -12.75 -13.06
CA TRP A 786 13.86 -14.06 -12.51
C TRP A 786 15.11 -14.07 -11.62
N ILE A 787 15.97 -13.05 -11.71
CA ILE A 787 17.08 -12.85 -10.76
C ILE A 787 16.52 -12.60 -9.35
N PHE A 788 15.47 -11.80 -9.23
CA PHE A 788 14.80 -11.55 -7.94
C PHE A 788 14.16 -12.84 -7.40
N GLY A 789 13.57 -13.66 -8.28
CA GLY A 789 13.01 -14.96 -7.91
C GLY A 789 14.04 -15.95 -7.34
N PHE A 790 15.31 -15.87 -7.74
CA PHE A 790 16.39 -16.69 -7.18
C PHE A 790 16.68 -16.35 -5.71
N PHE A 791 16.61 -15.07 -5.34
CA PHE A 791 16.97 -14.55 -4.03
C PHE A 791 15.77 -14.29 -3.11
N VAL A 792 14.57 -14.75 -3.51
CA VAL A 792 13.31 -14.49 -2.78
C VAL A 792 13.34 -14.96 -1.32
N ASN A 793 14.06 -16.06 -1.03
CA ASN A 793 14.17 -16.63 0.32
C ASN A 793 15.11 -15.86 1.26
N LYS A 794 15.81 -14.81 0.77
CA LYS A 794 16.76 -14.04 1.59
C LYS A 794 16.16 -12.74 2.13
N HIS A 795 15.29 -12.08 1.37
CA HIS A 795 14.71 -10.80 1.73
C HIS A 795 13.31 -10.63 1.15
N LYS A 796 12.35 -10.22 1.99
CA LYS A 796 10.94 -9.93 1.60
C LYS A 796 10.82 -8.86 0.51
N VAL A 797 11.71 -7.86 0.49
CA VAL A 797 11.74 -6.84 -0.58
C VAL A 797 11.95 -7.47 -1.96
N LEU A 798 12.76 -8.52 -2.05
CA LEU A 798 13.01 -9.22 -3.32
C LEU A 798 11.78 -10.03 -3.77
N GLU A 799 10.94 -10.45 -2.83
CA GLU A 799 9.64 -11.09 -3.10
C GLU A 799 8.65 -10.11 -3.74
N TYR A 800 8.50 -8.90 -3.19
CA TYR A 800 7.67 -7.84 -3.80
C TYR A 800 8.18 -7.44 -5.19
N LEU A 801 9.49 -7.25 -5.34
CA LEU A 801 10.09 -6.92 -6.63
C LEU A 801 9.87 -8.04 -7.65
N PHE A 802 10.00 -9.30 -7.24
CA PHE A 802 9.73 -10.45 -8.10
C PHE A 802 8.26 -10.48 -8.57
N LEU A 803 7.30 -10.30 -7.68
CA LEU A 803 5.87 -10.29 -8.02
C LEU A 803 5.52 -9.13 -8.97
N LEU A 804 6.02 -7.93 -8.69
CA LEU A 804 5.76 -6.75 -9.50
C LEU A 804 6.39 -6.91 -10.89
N THR A 805 7.62 -7.39 -10.97
CA THR A 805 8.32 -7.54 -12.26
C THR A 805 7.80 -8.70 -13.09
N THR A 806 7.32 -9.78 -12.46
CA THR A 806 6.76 -10.95 -13.16
C THR A 806 5.36 -10.66 -13.71
N SER A 807 4.52 -9.95 -12.97
CA SER A 807 3.19 -9.52 -13.47
C SER A 807 3.26 -8.59 -14.68
N GLN A 808 4.28 -7.72 -14.72
CA GLN A 808 4.49 -6.78 -15.83
C GLN A 808 5.01 -7.45 -17.12
N GLN A 809 5.45 -8.72 -17.08
CA GLN A 809 5.84 -9.45 -18.30
C GLN A 809 4.68 -9.54 -19.30
N GLY A 810 3.46 -9.76 -18.81
CA GLY A 810 2.24 -9.81 -19.63
C GLY A 810 1.91 -8.48 -20.31
N THR A 811 1.90 -7.40 -19.52
CA THR A 811 1.70 -6.02 -19.98
C THR A 811 2.69 -5.67 -21.08
N PHE A 812 3.96 -5.99 -20.88
CA PHE A 812 5.01 -5.63 -21.82
C PHE A 812 4.92 -6.38 -23.14
N ILE A 813 4.65 -7.69 -23.10
CA ILE A 813 4.45 -8.50 -24.31
C ILE A 813 3.37 -7.86 -25.18
N PHE A 814 2.25 -7.46 -24.57
CA PHE A 814 1.16 -6.77 -25.27
C PHE A 814 1.59 -5.41 -25.84
N LEU A 815 2.19 -4.54 -25.02
CA LEU A 815 2.56 -3.19 -25.47
C LEU A 815 3.56 -3.20 -26.62
N VAL A 816 4.66 -3.95 -26.50
CA VAL A 816 5.73 -3.91 -27.50
C VAL A 816 5.41 -4.70 -28.75
N HIS A 817 4.80 -5.88 -28.63
CA HIS A 817 4.59 -6.76 -29.77
C HIS A 817 3.21 -6.61 -30.42
N CYS A 818 2.21 -6.11 -29.69
CA CYS A 818 0.88 -5.85 -30.24
C CYS A 818 0.62 -4.35 -30.47
N VAL A 819 0.89 -3.48 -29.50
CA VAL A 819 0.50 -2.05 -29.60
C VAL A 819 1.50 -1.22 -30.42
N PHE A 820 2.79 -1.28 -30.13
CA PHE A 820 3.80 -0.43 -30.79
C PHE A 820 4.25 -0.94 -32.16
N ARG A 821 3.75 -2.10 -32.57
CA ARG A 821 4.11 -2.71 -33.84
C ARG A 821 3.24 -2.16 -34.96
N LYS A 822 3.84 -1.41 -35.89
CA LYS A 822 3.14 -0.79 -37.03
C LYS A 822 2.33 -1.78 -37.85
N GLU A 823 2.89 -2.97 -38.14
CA GLU A 823 2.16 -3.98 -38.91
C GLU A 823 0.89 -4.44 -38.18
N VAL A 824 0.92 -4.52 -36.85
CA VAL A 824 -0.23 -4.92 -36.03
C VAL A 824 -1.25 -3.78 -35.95
N GLN A 825 -0.81 -2.53 -35.80
CA GLN A 825 -1.68 -1.35 -35.85
C GLN A 825 -2.44 -1.24 -37.18
N GLU A 826 -1.78 -1.55 -38.30
CA GLU A 826 -2.39 -1.58 -39.62
C GLU A 826 -3.43 -2.70 -39.74
N GLN A 827 -3.12 -3.90 -39.24
CA GLN A 827 -4.08 -5.02 -39.22
C GLN A 827 -5.28 -4.73 -38.30
N TYR A 828 -5.07 -4.14 -37.12
CA TYR A 828 -6.16 -3.67 -36.28
C TYR A 828 -7.02 -2.64 -37.00
N ARG A 829 -6.40 -1.66 -37.68
CA ARG A 829 -7.14 -0.66 -38.46
C ARG A 829 -7.96 -1.30 -39.59
N GLN A 830 -7.43 -2.31 -40.27
CA GLN A 830 -8.13 -3.06 -41.32
C GLN A 830 -9.28 -3.92 -40.75
N TRP A 831 -9.03 -4.63 -39.65
CA TRP A 831 -10.02 -5.43 -38.95
C TRP A 831 -11.18 -4.57 -38.42
N TRP A 832 -10.87 -3.41 -37.82
CA TRP A 832 -11.85 -2.42 -37.41
C TRP A 832 -12.65 -1.85 -38.57
N LYS A 833 -12.01 -1.54 -39.70
CA LYS A 833 -12.71 -1.11 -40.93
C LYS A 833 -13.68 -2.17 -41.45
N ASN A 834 -13.33 -3.45 -41.36
CA ASN A 834 -14.20 -4.54 -41.82
C ASN A 834 -15.38 -4.79 -40.88
N ILE A 835 -15.22 -4.56 -39.58
CA ILE A 835 -16.28 -4.73 -38.57
C ILE A 835 -17.24 -3.54 -38.56
N CYS A 836 -16.72 -2.32 -38.65
CA CYS A 836 -17.54 -1.10 -38.68
C CYS A 836 -18.05 -0.73 -40.09
N GLY A 837 -17.48 -1.30 -41.16
CA GLY A 837 -17.79 -0.95 -42.55
C GLY A 837 -18.90 -1.78 -43.23
N SER A 838 -19.63 -2.62 -42.50
CA SER A 838 -20.78 -3.36 -43.05
C SER A 838 -22.10 -2.79 -42.54
N LYS A 839 -22.43 -1.55 -42.94
CA LYS A 839 -23.79 -0.99 -42.91
C LYS A 839 -23.82 0.34 -43.66
N ASP A 840 -23.73 0.26 -44.99
CA ASP A 840 -24.21 1.31 -45.91
C ASP A 840 -24.56 0.65 -47.24
N ALA A 841 -25.69 -0.06 -47.27
CA ALA A 841 -26.29 -0.57 -48.50
C ALA A 841 -27.79 -0.85 -48.31
N SER A 842 -28.59 0.19 -48.05
CA SER A 842 -30.02 0.22 -48.41
C SER A 842 -30.57 1.64 -48.24
N GLU A 843 -31.45 2.05 -49.17
CA GLU A 843 -32.12 3.35 -49.35
C GLU A 843 -31.33 4.39 -50.15
N SER A 844 -31.35 4.33 -51.49
CA SER A 844 -32.42 4.73 -52.44
C SER A 844 -32.46 6.22 -52.74
N SER A 845 -32.01 6.58 -53.94
CA SER A 845 -32.53 7.73 -54.68
C SER A 845 -32.90 7.29 -56.09
N HIS A 846 -34.21 7.11 -56.29
CA HIS A 846 -34.82 7.17 -57.61
C HIS A 846 -34.87 8.63 -58.06
N SER A 847 -34.28 8.96 -59.22
CA SER A 847 -34.90 9.87 -60.19
C SER A 847 -34.31 9.63 -61.59
N LEU A 848 -35.23 9.65 -62.55
CA LEU A 848 -35.09 9.43 -64.00
C LEU A 848 -33.99 10.33 -64.63
N THR A 849 -33.37 10.04 -65.77
CA THR A 849 -33.99 9.92 -67.10
C THR A 849 -32.92 9.55 -68.17
N THR A 850 -33.25 8.56 -69.02
CA THR A 850 -33.01 8.45 -70.48
C THR A 850 -31.62 8.52 -71.17
N PHE A 851 -31.55 7.68 -72.24
CA PHE A 851 -30.80 7.73 -73.51
C PHE A 851 -29.52 6.87 -73.70
N THR A 852 -29.76 5.68 -74.27
CA THR A 852 -29.17 5.11 -75.51
C THR A 852 -27.68 4.73 -75.67
N THR A 853 -27.53 3.44 -76.04
CA THR A 853 -26.65 2.81 -77.06
C THR A 853 -25.14 2.62 -76.84
N SER A 854 -24.76 1.33 -76.95
CA SER A 854 -23.58 0.75 -77.63
C SER A 854 -22.21 1.06 -77.00
N GLN A 855 -21.24 0.15 -76.91
CA GLN A 855 -20.83 -0.89 -77.84
C GLN A 855 -19.88 -1.85 -77.11
N THR A 856 -20.07 -3.14 -77.35
CA THR A 856 -19.09 -4.20 -77.16
C THR A 856 -18.08 -4.21 -78.32
N ALA A 857 -16.78 -4.29 -78.02
CA ALA A 857 -15.74 -4.85 -78.88
C ALA A 857 -14.44 -5.03 -78.05
N THR A 858 -14.17 -6.23 -77.51
CA THR A 858 -13.26 -7.25 -78.07
C THR A 858 -11.79 -6.82 -78.22
N LYS A 859 -10.93 -7.32 -77.34
CA LYS A 859 -10.04 -8.46 -77.65
C LYS A 859 -9.48 -9.10 -76.40
#